data_AF-A0AAU5GU42-F1
#
_entry.id   AF-A0AAU5GU42-F1
#
_cell.length_a   1.000
_cell.length_b   1.000
_cell.length_c   1.000
_cell.angle_alpha   90.00
_cell.angle_beta   90.00
_cell.angle_gamma   90.00
#
_symmetry.space_group_name_H-M   'P 1'
#
loop_
_entity.id
_entity.type
_entity.pdbx_description
1 polymer ?
#
loop_
_entity_poly.entity_id
_entity_poly.type
_entity_poly.pdbx_seq_one_letter_code
_entity_poly.pdbx_strand_id
1 'polypeptide(L)'
;MTGNKTVSTDLTDRQVAMRARPRALLIAVAAAFAPALAVPTVANAAACKERTTAAATRITVASGETLELTATTTASVLSIAEGGAIAAPDGYSLTLTVNGVETGSKLAAITDGYGGAATAIAAGTYRGAIVLTVAEATEVAYSTLTFPFRQAIYVDADGVDSAKSVLSDVRGGSATSTAATNIRLSSTGEAFNGVYVAGGGTYTLTSPRIAFNGNGRCDFIGYGAAVVGTGSGTTLVLDGATIRNTGVVRTAVIADATANVIVKNSTIHCADGVLPAEYVPTGDTKYMMDVPWMLGLSGNVRATNLLGASTRASYVNSSISSEKWGALSVDGGSYCTLTAINSTIANTGGQGYGSYAIGNVTEHFLGCTFDVGDYALIHWGASAHYGDSTAAAVAALNTSLEIGLTATELAALPEQPTVIDAGRFMVLWYAAGSVTIDGGTQVTTGETAFMNKAVAGVLTVDGSQGASITAGNGVIYQLMDTDRPSSVAVSGKPWSTETIGTYTEPTGDATKSTTWTVTSAQTGDATATFTDIDLAGDFYNSVRGGGNANLQGKNLVLTFDGSGVEGVISATSTVHNVSTITSAQYREISEVTNTAQAVVNNGVIVTLRNGARWTVTGTSYLSALSIGSDASVVAPSGKTVSLTVGGTAQSLTPGSSYTGAITLTVA
;
A
#
# COMPACT_ATOMS: atom_id res chain seq x y z
N MET A 1 -53.48 17.64 -8.28
CA MET A 1 -53.51 16.17 -8.48
C MET A 1 -52.11 15.76 -8.93
N THR A 2 -51.17 15.63 -7.99
CA THR A 2 -50.75 14.37 -7.32
C THR A 2 -50.05 13.39 -8.26
N GLY A 3 -48.74 13.21 -8.05
CA GLY A 3 -47.99 12.13 -8.68
C GLY A 3 -46.47 12.23 -8.53
N ASN A 4 -45.96 12.33 -7.30
CA ASN A 4 -44.54 12.08 -6.97
C ASN A 4 -44.14 10.66 -7.39
N LYS A 5 -43.00 10.50 -8.08
CA LYS A 5 -42.25 9.24 -8.09
C LYS A 5 -40.75 9.53 -8.01
N THR A 6 -40.25 9.29 -6.81
CA THR A 6 -38.85 9.14 -6.42
C THR A 6 -38.21 8.01 -7.23
N VAL A 7 -37.04 8.25 -7.82
CA VAL A 7 -36.18 7.18 -8.36
C VAL A 7 -35.02 7.00 -7.39
N SER A 8 -35.06 5.87 -6.71
CA SER A 8 -33.97 5.23 -5.96
C SER A 8 -33.81 3.84 -6.56
N THR A 9 -32.60 3.27 -6.49
CA THR A 9 -32.09 1.93 -6.86
C THR A 9 -31.01 2.03 -7.94
N ASP A 10 -29.89 1.31 -7.91
CA ASP A 10 -29.22 0.44 -6.92
C ASP A 10 -27.87 0.13 -7.60
N LEU A 11 -26.74 0.50 -6.98
CA LEU A 11 -25.39 0.28 -7.51
C LEU A 11 -24.75 -0.91 -6.79
N THR A 12 -25.37 -2.08 -6.85
CA THR A 12 -24.80 -3.32 -6.31
C THR A 12 -25.13 -4.53 -7.17
N ASP A 13 -24.42 -4.69 -8.30
CA ASP A 13 -23.99 -6.00 -8.82
C ASP A 13 -23.31 -5.81 -10.19
N ARG A 14 -21.97 -5.80 -10.20
CA ARG A 14 -21.19 -6.12 -11.40
C ARG A 14 -20.36 -7.37 -11.11
N GLN A 15 -20.90 -8.51 -11.52
CA GLN A 15 -20.16 -9.77 -11.56
C GLN A 15 -18.97 -9.64 -12.53
N VAL A 16 -17.76 -9.75 -11.99
CA VAL A 16 -16.52 -9.90 -12.76
C VAL A 16 -16.49 -11.33 -13.35
N ALA A 17 -16.85 -11.46 -14.62
CA ALA A 17 -16.79 -12.72 -15.33
C ALA A 17 -15.35 -13.05 -15.78
N MET A 18 -14.64 -13.86 -14.99
CA MET A 18 -13.37 -14.47 -15.41
C MET A 18 -13.60 -15.44 -16.58
N ARG A 19 -13.22 -15.05 -17.81
CA ARG A 19 -13.22 -15.93 -18.99
C ARG A 19 -11.94 -16.77 -19.03
N ALA A 20 -12.04 -18.05 -18.68
CA ALA A 20 -11.02 -19.05 -18.96
C ALA A 20 -10.97 -19.39 -20.46
N ARG A 21 -9.77 -19.51 -21.03
CA ARG A 21 -9.52 -20.10 -22.36
C ARG A 21 -8.31 -21.05 -22.33
N PRO A 22 -8.26 -22.03 -23.25
CA PRO A 22 -7.76 -23.37 -22.95
C PRO A 22 -6.28 -23.57 -23.27
N ARG A 23 -5.68 -24.50 -22.52
CA ARG A 23 -4.30 -24.99 -22.64
C ARG A 23 -4.11 -25.80 -23.91
N ALA A 24 -3.13 -25.45 -24.73
CA ALA A 24 -2.57 -26.32 -25.75
C ALA A 24 -1.31 -27.00 -25.18
N LEU A 25 -1.35 -28.33 -25.17
CA LEU A 25 -0.32 -29.25 -24.74
C LEU A 25 0.66 -29.44 -25.91
N LEU A 26 1.96 -29.16 -25.72
CA LEU A 26 3.00 -29.68 -26.62
C LEU A 26 4.09 -30.38 -25.82
N ILE A 27 4.25 -31.66 -26.13
CA ILE A 27 5.28 -32.58 -25.65
C ILE A 27 6.50 -32.40 -26.55
N ALA A 28 7.70 -32.26 -25.95
CA ALA A 28 8.95 -32.53 -26.62
C ALA A 28 9.94 -33.21 -25.66
N VAL A 29 10.52 -34.31 -26.14
CA VAL A 29 11.43 -35.24 -25.47
C VAL A 29 12.85 -35.03 -26.01
N ALA A 30 13.85 -35.01 -25.12
CA ALA A 30 15.23 -35.56 -25.23
C ALA A 30 16.18 -34.74 -24.30
N ALA A 31 16.72 -35.28 -23.19
CA ALA A 31 17.91 -36.15 -23.08
C ALA A 31 19.20 -35.50 -23.66
N ALA A 32 20.38 -35.45 -23.04
CA ALA A 32 20.92 -35.86 -21.74
C ALA A 32 22.34 -35.25 -21.67
N PHE A 33 22.86 -34.83 -20.50
CA PHE A 33 24.29 -34.89 -20.14
C PHE A 33 24.46 -34.60 -18.63
N ALA A 34 24.98 -35.58 -17.91
CA ALA A 34 25.59 -35.52 -16.57
C ALA A 34 26.69 -36.60 -16.55
N PRO A 35 27.69 -36.63 -15.64
CA PRO A 35 27.68 -35.96 -14.33
C PRO A 35 29.01 -35.35 -13.86
N ALA A 36 28.92 -34.46 -12.86
CA ALA A 36 29.91 -34.40 -11.78
C ALA A 36 29.13 -34.50 -10.46
N LEU A 37 29.52 -35.46 -9.64
CA LEU A 37 28.80 -35.95 -8.47
C LEU A 37 28.76 -34.92 -7.33
N ALA A 38 27.56 -34.44 -7.00
CA ALA A 38 27.21 -33.97 -5.68
C ALA A 38 26.06 -34.85 -5.16
N VAL A 39 26.25 -35.40 -3.96
CA VAL A 39 25.33 -36.34 -3.32
C VAL A 39 23.98 -35.64 -3.08
N PRO A 40 22.85 -36.14 -3.59
CA PRO A 40 21.55 -35.59 -3.25
C PRO A 40 21.17 -36.08 -1.86
N THR A 41 21.02 -35.17 -0.90
CA THR A 41 20.21 -35.43 0.29
C THR A 41 18.75 -35.46 -0.15
N VAL A 42 18.29 -36.66 -0.50
CA VAL A 42 16.88 -36.93 -0.76
C VAL A 42 16.14 -36.72 0.56
N ALA A 43 15.33 -35.67 0.66
CA ALA A 43 14.30 -35.61 1.68
C ALA A 43 13.43 -36.85 1.49
N ASN A 44 13.36 -37.71 2.51
CA ASN A 44 12.50 -38.87 2.52
C ASN A 44 11.05 -38.41 2.30
N ALA A 45 10.58 -38.48 1.06
CA ALA A 45 9.18 -38.72 0.79
C ALA A 45 8.86 -40.06 1.45
N ALA A 46 8.09 -40.03 2.55
CA ALA A 46 7.59 -41.24 3.18
C ALA A 46 6.80 -42.04 2.14
N ALA A 47 7.46 -43.02 1.53
CA ALA A 47 6.83 -43.98 0.65
C ALA A 47 5.79 -44.74 1.47
N CYS A 48 4.54 -44.72 1.01
CA CYS A 48 3.45 -45.53 1.52
C CYS A 48 3.85 -47.01 1.42
N LYS A 49 4.26 -47.60 2.54
CA LYS A 49 4.31 -49.05 2.73
C LYS A 49 3.09 -49.47 3.53
N GLU A 50 2.53 -50.60 3.12
CA GLU A 50 1.28 -51.15 3.60
C GLU A 50 1.18 -51.24 5.13
N ARG A 51 -0.06 -51.03 5.55
CA ARG A 51 -0.60 -50.78 6.88
C ARG A 51 -0.39 -51.96 7.83
N THR A 52 0.54 -51.84 8.76
CA THR A 52 0.39 -52.41 10.11
C THR A 52 -0.26 -51.35 10.99
N THR A 53 -1.47 -51.61 11.51
CA THR A 53 -2.19 -50.75 12.45
C THR A 53 -1.37 -50.56 13.73
N ALA A 54 -0.49 -49.55 13.74
CA ALA A 54 0.06 -49.00 14.96
C ALA A 54 -1.10 -48.46 15.81
N ALA A 55 -1.13 -48.79 17.10
CA ALA A 55 -2.15 -48.32 18.01
C ALA A 55 -2.31 -46.80 17.87
N ALA A 56 -3.54 -46.34 17.69
CA ALA A 56 -3.88 -44.93 17.61
C ALA A 56 -3.39 -44.21 18.88
N THR A 57 -2.22 -43.56 18.83
CA THR A 57 -1.65 -42.85 19.98
C THR A 57 -2.57 -41.68 20.32
N ARG A 58 -3.07 -41.66 21.55
CA ARG A 58 -3.94 -40.61 22.08
C ARG A 58 -3.18 -39.85 23.16
N ILE A 59 -3.16 -38.52 23.03
CA ILE A 59 -2.67 -37.62 24.07
C ILE A 59 -3.89 -36.98 24.73
N THR A 60 -3.94 -37.00 26.07
CA THR A 60 -4.98 -36.34 26.85
C THR A 60 -4.29 -35.46 27.88
N VAL A 61 -4.72 -34.20 27.99
CA VAL A 61 -4.26 -33.24 29.00
C VAL A 61 -5.48 -32.82 29.81
N ALA A 62 -5.49 -33.10 31.10
CA ALA A 62 -6.57 -32.78 32.01
C ALA A 62 -6.61 -31.29 32.37
N SER A 63 -7.70 -30.86 33.02
CA SER A 63 -7.83 -29.49 33.51
C SER A 63 -6.78 -29.23 34.60
N GLY A 64 -6.05 -28.11 34.50
CA GLY A 64 -4.94 -27.76 35.40
C GLY A 64 -3.65 -28.55 35.15
N GLU A 65 -3.63 -29.47 34.19
CA GLU A 65 -2.43 -30.20 33.78
C GLU A 65 -1.67 -29.39 32.72
N THR A 66 -0.34 -29.31 32.84
CA THR A 66 0.55 -28.86 31.77
C THR A 66 1.41 -30.03 31.33
N LEU A 67 1.27 -30.44 30.08
CA LEU A 67 2.12 -31.44 29.46
C LEU A 67 3.29 -30.75 28.76
N GLU A 68 4.50 -30.90 29.29
CA GLU A 68 5.71 -30.43 28.63
C GLU A 68 6.20 -31.48 27.61
N LEU A 69 6.44 -31.06 26.36
CA LEU A 69 6.98 -31.89 25.30
C LEU A 69 8.40 -31.44 24.95
N THR A 70 9.38 -32.29 25.23
CA THR A 70 10.81 -32.03 24.95
C THR A 70 11.24 -32.43 23.55
N ALA A 71 10.36 -33.08 22.78
CA ALA A 71 10.63 -33.50 21.42
C ALA A 71 9.35 -33.53 20.57
N THR A 72 9.53 -33.40 19.25
CA THR A 72 8.42 -33.49 18.30
C THR A 72 7.67 -34.81 18.46
N THR A 73 6.36 -34.71 18.70
CA THR A 73 5.52 -35.85 19.09
C THR A 73 4.35 -36.02 18.11
N THR A 74 4.07 -37.26 17.71
CA THR A 74 2.95 -37.58 16.81
C THR A 74 1.81 -38.25 17.54
N ALA A 75 0.57 -37.95 17.15
CA ALA A 75 -0.62 -38.59 17.68
C ALA A 75 -1.72 -38.76 16.61
N SER A 76 -2.78 -39.47 16.96
CA SER A 76 -4.00 -39.60 16.15
C SER A 76 -5.19 -38.83 16.74
N VAL A 77 -5.15 -38.60 18.06
CA VAL A 77 -6.12 -37.81 18.81
C VAL A 77 -5.37 -37.04 19.89
N LEU A 78 -5.61 -35.73 19.98
CA LEU A 78 -5.17 -34.87 21.07
C LEU A 78 -6.41 -34.28 21.74
N SER A 79 -6.57 -34.47 23.04
CA SER A 79 -7.66 -33.91 23.83
C SER A 79 -7.09 -33.07 24.96
N ILE A 80 -7.25 -31.75 24.90
CA ILE A 80 -6.85 -30.81 25.95
C ILE A 80 -8.14 -30.32 26.62
N ALA A 81 -8.32 -30.60 27.91
CA ALA A 81 -9.43 -30.06 28.68
C ALA A 81 -9.27 -28.55 28.90
N GLU A 82 -10.37 -27.85 29.22
CA GLU A 82 -10.30 -26.45 29.60
C GLU A 82 -9.39 -26.25 30.82
N GLY A 83 -8.48 -25.28 30.75
CA GLY A 83 -7.45 -25.06 31.75
C GLY A 83 -6.27 -26.05 31.70
N GLY A 84 -6.26 -27.01 30.77
CA GLY A 84 -5.07 -27.81 30.44
C GLY A 84 -4.20 -27.11 29.40
N ALA A 85 -2.89 -27.38 29.42
CA ALA A 85 -1.92 -26.76 28.52
C ALA A 85 -0.89 -27.75 27.99
N ILE A 86 -0.30 -27.45 26.83
CA ILE A 86 0.90 -28.12 26.34
C ILE A 86 1.97 -27.05 26.15
N ALA A 87 3.19 -27.33 26.59
CA ALA A 87 4.32 -26.43 26.50
C ALA A 87 5.52 -27.13 25.86
N ALA A 88 6.43 -26.32 25.33
CA ALA A 88 7.80 -26.73 25.01
C ALA A 88 8.77 -26.17 26.07
N PRO A 89 9.96 -26.75 26.24
CA PRO A 89 11.00 -26.20 27.10
C PRO A 89 11.43 -24.79 26.70
N ASP A 90 12.05 -24.06 27.63
CA ASP A 90 12.66 -22.75 27.36
C ASP A 90 13.62 -22.82 26.16
N GLY A 91 13.57 -21.80 25.30
CA GLY A 91 14.33 -21.76 24.05
C GLY A 91 13.69 -22.52 22.88
N TYR A 92 12.49 -23.08 23.08
CA TYR A 92 11.72 -23.75 22.03
C TYR A 92 10.30 -23.18 21.91
N SER A 93 9.75 -23.29 20.71
CA SER A 93 8.36 -23.02 20.39
C SER A 93 7.62 -24.33 20.11
N LEU A 94 6.31 -24.33 20.40
CA LEU A 94 5.44 -25.47 20.14
C LEU A 94 4.43 -25.12 19.04
N THR A 95 4.32 -25.96 18.02
CA THR A 95 3.32 -25.81 16.96
C THR A 95 2.55 -27.10 16.73
N LEU A 96 1.22 -27.00 16.68
CA LEU A 96 0.33 -28.10 16.31
C LEU A 96 0.01 -28.05 14.81
N THR A 97 0.26 -29.16 14.12
CA THR A 97 -0.33 -29.42 12.81
C THR A 97 -1.28 -30.62 12.87
N VAL A 98 -2.38 -30.54 12.12
CA VAL A 98 -3.34 -31.63 11.94
C VAL A 98 -3.51 -31.86 10.44
N ASN A 99 -3.13 -33.06 9.97
CA ASN A 99 -3.06 -33.38 8.54
C ASN A 99 -2.22 -32.36 7.75
N GLY A 100 -1.15 -31.87 8.39
CA GLY A 100 -0.24 -30.86 7.87
C GLY A 100 -0.87 -29.48 7.65
N VAL A 101 -1.91 -29.13 8.41
CA VAL A 101 -2.40 -27.75 8.53
C VAL A 101 -2.05 -27.25 9.92
N GLU A 102 -1.33 -26.13 10.03
CA GLU A 102 -1.12 -25.46 11.32
C GLU A 102 -2.44 -24.96 11.90
N THR A 103 -2.73 -25.29 13.16
CA THR A 103 -4.01 -24.99 13.80
C THR A 103 -3.92 -24.96 15.32
N GLY A 104 -5.00 -24.52 15.97
CA GLY A 104 -5.17 -24.54 17.43
C GLY A 104 -4.46 -23.40 18.17
N SER A 105 -3.45 -22.76 17.57
CA SER A 105 -2.72 -21.65 18.18
C SER A 105 -3.60 -20.41 18.37
N LYS A 106 -3.61 -19.86 19.58
CA LYS A 106 -4.35 -18.66 20.00
C LYS A 106 -3.44 -17.66 20.70
N LEU A 107 -3.56 -16.40 20.33
CA LEU A 107 -2.88 -15.28 20.97
C LEU A 107 -3.59 -14.92 22.28
N ALA A 108 -2.80 -14.45 23.25
CA ALA A 108 -3.33 -13.80 24.45
C ALA A 108 -4.00 -12.45 24.14
N ALA A 109 -4.77 -11.91 25.09
CA ALA A 109 -5.36 -10.59 24.95
C ALA A 109 -4.27 -9.49 24.90
N ILE A 110 -4.47 -8.44 24.11
CA ILE A 110 -3.48 -7.34 24.01
C ILE A 110 -3.38 -6.51 25.30
N THR A 111 -4.39 -6.55 26.15
CA THR A 111 -4.49 -5.73 27.37
C THR A 111 -3.52 -6.12 28.46
N ASP A 112 -2.89 -7.29 28.35
CA ASP A 112 -2.00 -7.82 29.38
C ASP A 112 -0.58 -7.22 29.31
N GLY A 113 -0.33 -6.28 28.41
CA GLY A 113 0.97 -5.61 28.25
C GLY A 113 1.97 -6.39 27.39
N TYR A 114 1.59 -7.56 26.87
CA TYR A 114 2.40 -8.44 26.05
C TYR A 114 1.98 -8.39 24.58
N GLY A 115 2.18 -7.26 23.90
CA GLY A 115 1.82 -7.14 22.47
C GLY A 115 2.50 -8.17 21.56
N GLY A 116 3.66 -8.67 21.97
CA GLY A 116 4.37 -9.76 21.30
C GLY A 116 4.07 -11.16 21.82
N ALA A 117 2.97 -11.36 22.55
CA ALA A 117 2.68 -12.61 23.25
C ALA A 117 2.82 -13.87 22.37
N ALA A 118 3.42 -14.90 22.96
CA ALA A 118 3.40 -16.25 22.43
C ALA A 118 1.96 -16.76 22.28
N THR A 119 1.75 -17.59 21.26
CA THR A 119 0.50 -18.33 21.11
C THR A 119 0.48 -19.56 22.00
N ALA A 120 -0.69 -19.91 22.54
CA ALA A 120 -0.93 -21.19 23.19
C ALA A 120 -1.85 -22.08 22.33
N ILE A 121 -1.67 -23.40 22.39
CA ILE A 121 -2.60 -24.34 21.74
C ILE A 121 -3.89 -24.38 22.56
N ALA A 122 -5.00 -24.00 21.94
CA ALA A 122 -6.30 -23.94 22.61
C ALA A 122 -6.77 -25.31 23.09
N ALA A 123 -7.48 -25.31 24.22
CA ALA A 123 -8.23 -26.46 24.70
C ALA A 123 -9.21 -26.96 23.61
N GLY A 124 -9.41 -28.27 23.56
CA GLY A 124 -10.25 -28.89 22.54
C GLY A 124 -9.82 -30.31 22.20
N THR A 125 -10.54 -30.92 21.26
CA THR A 125 -10.18 -32.23 20.71
C THR A 125 -9.83 -32.13 19.23
N TYR A 126 -8.59 -32.48 18.91
CA TYR A 126 -8.03 -32.53 17.57
C TYR A 126 -7.93 -33.98 17.11
N ARG A 127 -8.20 -34.25 15.82
CA ARG A 127 -8.22 -35.59 15.24
C ARG A 127 -7.62 -35.59 13.84
N GLY A 128 -6.78 -36.58 13.55
CA GLY A 128 -6.10 -36.72 12.26
C GLY A 128 -4.64 -37.14 12.45
N ALA A 129 -3.80 -36.91 11.45
CA ALA A 129 -2.35 -37.00 11.62
C ALA A 129 -1.87 -35.77 12.40
N ILE A 130 -1.68 -35.93 13.71
CA ILE A 130 -1.27 -34.85 14.61
C ILE A 130 0.24 -34.86 14.73
N VAL A 131 0.86 -33.69 14.56
CA VAL A 131 2.27 -33.45 14.88
C VAL A 131 2.36 -32.23 15.79
N LEU A 132 2.89 -32.43 16.99
CA LEU A 132 3.27 -31.37 17.92
C LEU A 132 4.76 -31.14 17.74
N THR A 133 5.10 -30.13 16.94
CA THR A 133 6.49 -29.81 16.59
C THR A 133 7.10 -28.94 17.68
N VAL A 134 8.21 -29.41 18.25
CA VAL A 134 9.06 -28.65 19.17
C VAL A 134 10.23 -28.12 18.34
N ALA A 135 10.21 -26.82 18.03
CA ALA A 135 11.20 -26.15 17.19
C ALA A 135 12.00 -25.14 18.03
N GLU A 136 13.27 -24.93 17.71
CA GLU A 136 14.07 -23.87 18.33
C GLU A 136 13.38 -22.51 18.18
N ALA A 137 13.36 -21.73 19.25
CA ALA A 137 12.67 -20.45 19.29
C ALA A 137 13.29 -19.45 18.31
N THR A 138 12.44 -18.69 17.64
CA THR A 138 12.84 -17.59 16.76
C THR A 138 12.26 -16.29 17.31
N GLU A 139 12.99 -15.65 18.21
CA GLU A 139 12.54 -14.42 18.87
C GLU A 139 12.93 -13.18 18.05
N VAL A 140 11.95 -12.37 17.66
CA VAL A 140 12.15 -11.14 16.90
C VAL A 140 11.79 -9.94 17.75
N ALA A 141 12.77 -9.07 18.03
CA ALA A 141 12.56 -7.87 18.82
C ALA A 141 12.01 -6.71 17.96
N TYR A 142 11.04 -5.98 18.49
CA TYR A 142 10.54 -4.73 17.92
C TYR A 142 10.23 -3.72 19.02
N SER A 143 10.97 -2.61 19.02
CA SER A 143 10.89 -1.61 20.08
C SER A 143 11.06 -2.26 21.47
N THR A 144 10.03 -2.28 22.32
CA THR A 144 10.08 -2.84 23.68
C THR A 144 9.46 -4.23 23.79
N LEU A 145 9.08 -4.85 22.67
CA LEU A 145 8.42 -6.15 22.62
C LEU A 145 9.30 -7.17 21.90
N THR A 146 9.05 -8.44 22.20
CA THR A 146 9.65 -9.59 21.52
C THR A 146 8.53 -10.48 21.01
N PHE A 147 8.64 -10.93 19.76
CA PHE A 147 7.65 -11.74 19.05
C PHE A 147 8.23 -13.13 18.76
N PRO A 148 7.61 -14.21 19.25
CA PRO A 148 8.10 -15.58 19.10
C PRO A 148 7.59 -16.20 17.79
N PHE A 149 8.38 -16.07 16.72
CA PHE A 149 8.02 -16.57 15.41
C PHE A 149 7.94 -18.10 15.40
N ARG A 150 6.91 -18.59 14.70
CA ARG A 150 6.72 -20.00 14.36
C ARG A 150 6.52 -20.05 12.85
N GLN A 151 7.36 -20.80 12.15
CA GLN A 151 7.38 -20.80 10.69
C GLN A 151 7.37 -22.22 10.12
N ALA A 152 6.72 -22.41 8.97
CA ALA A 152 6.78 -23.69 8.28
C ALA A 152 8.20 -23.99 7.77
N ILE A 153 8.88 -22.98 7.20
CA ILE A 153 10.26 -23.07 6.72
C ILE A 153 11.04 -21.85 7.21
N TYR A 154 12.11 -22.09 7.96
CA TYR A 154 13.16 -21.11 8.24
C TYR A 154 14.35 -21.33 7.31
N VAL A 155 14.90 -20.26 6.76
CA VAL A 155 16.07 -20.30 5.88
C VAL A 155 17.08 -19.25 6.33
N ASP A 156 18.34 -19.62 6.42
CA ASP A 156 19.48 -18.71 6.57
C ASP A 156 20.54 -18.92 5.48
N ALA A 157 21.75 -18.40 5.70
CA ALA A 157 22.87 -18.53 4.76
C ALA A 157 23.26 -20.00 4.46
N ASP A 158 23.00 -20.92 5.39
CA ASP A 158 23.32 -22.35 5.23
C ASP A 158 22.16 -23.13 4.58
N GLY A 159 21.02 -22.47 4.35
CA GLY A 159 19.81 -23.02 3.74
C GLY A 159 18.71 -23.27 4.75
N VAL A 160 17.84 -24.25 4.48
CA VAL A 160 16.72 -24.60 5.37
C VAL A 160 17.23 -25.14 6.71
N ASP A 161 16.89 -24.47 7.81
CA ASP A 161 17.15 -24.91 9.17
C ASP A 161 15.96 -25.73 9.69
N SER A 162 16.12 -27.05 9.75
CA SER A 162 15.06 -27.95 10.24
C SER A 162 14.75 -27.79 11.72
N ALA A 163 15.69 -27.33 12.55
CA ALA A 163 15.48 -27.18 13.98
C ALA A 163 14.52 -26.01 14.28
N LYS A 164 14.53 -24.98 13.44
CA LYS A 164 13.62 -23.82 13.50
C LYS A 164 12.37 -23.95 12.63
N SER A 165 12.17 -25.08 11.94
CA SER A 165 11.10 -25.24 10.95
C SER A 165 9.99 -26.18 11.41
N VAL A 166 8.75 -25.80 11.14
CA VAL A 166 7.57 -26.66 11.27
C VAL A 166 7.30 -27.37 9.93
N LEU A 167 8.22 -28.25 9.54
CA LEU A 167 8.16 -28.95 8.25
C LEU A 167 6.92 -29.84 8.07
N SER A 168 6.20 -30.14 9.17
CA SER A 168 4.93 -30.86 9.11
C SER A 168 3.80 -30.10 8.40
N ASP A 169 3.90 -28.77 8.23
CA ASP A 169 2.95 -27.97 7.43
C ASP A 169 3.25 -28.01 5.92
N VAL A 170 4.49 -28.36 5.53
CA VAL A 170 4.94 -28.38 4.13
C VAL A 170 4.35 -29.59 3.43
N ARG A 171 3.33 -29.37 2.60
CA ARG A 171 2.62 -30.45 1.89
C ARG A 171 2.76 -30.36 0.39
N GLY A 172 2.86 -31.52 -0.25
CA GLY A 172 3.04 -31.62 -1.69
C GLY A 172 4.36 -30.98 -2.15
N GLY A 173 4.65 -31.10 -3.45
CA GLY A 173 5.86 -30.52 -4.02
C GLY A 173 7.15 -31.06 -3.38
N SER A 174 8.18 -30.23 -3.37
CA SER A 174 9.48 -30.52 -2.76
C SER A 174 10.09 -29.25 -2.16
N ALA A 175 10.79 -29.40 -1.04
CA ALA A 175 11.66 -28.37 -0.46
C ALA A 175 13.09 -28.92 -0.39
N THR A 176 14.06 -28.08 -0.74
CA THR A 176 15.50 -28.33 -0.70
C THR A 176 16.15 -27.27 0.17
N SER A 177 17.48 -27.29 0.35
CA SER A 177 18.16 -26.26 1.13
C SER A 177 18.03 -24.85 0.55
N THR A 178 17.83 -24.69 -0.76
CA THR A 178 17.84 -23.39 -1.45
C THR A 178 16.56 -23.07 -2.23
N ALA A 179 15.62 -24.01 -2.36
CA ALA A 179 14.37 -23.78 -3.06
C ALA A 179 13.24 -24.70 -2.61
N ALA A 180 12.00 -24.24 -2.76
CA ALA A 180 10.81 -25.08 -2.73
C ALA A 180 9.97 -24.93 -3.99
N THR A 181 9.34 -26.02 -4.43
CA THR A 181 8.56 -26.08 -5.67
C THR A 181 7.24 -26.79 -5.44
N ASN A 182 6.12 -26.19 -5.87
CA ASN A 182 4.76 -26.73 -5.78
C ASN A 182 4.29 -27.10 -4.36
N ILE A 183 4.86 -26.47 -3.34
CA ILE A 183 4.47 -26.69 -1.94
C ILE A 183 3.13 -26.03 -1.61
N ARG A 184 2.46 -26.55 -0.59
CA ARG A 184 1.22 -26.02 -0.02
C ARG A 184 1.40 -25.78 1.47
N LEU A 185 1.14 -24.55 1.91
CA LEU A 185 1.14 -24.14 3.31
C LEU A 185 -0.27 -23.68 3.70
N SER A 186 -0.75 -24.06 4.88
CA SER A 186 -2.05 -23.58 5.36
C SER A 186 -2.09 -23.49 6.86
N SER A 187 -2.65 -22.40 7.37
CA SER A 187 -2.76 -22.14 8.80
C SER A 187 -4.15 -21.61 9.11
N THR A 188 -4.74 -22.12 10.18
CA THR A 188 -5.91 -21.54 10.85
C THR A 188 -5.58 -21.10 12.28
N GLY A 189 -4.35 -21.36 12.74
CA GLY A 189 -3.82 -20.82 13.97
C GLY A 189 -3.36 -19.37 13.80
N GLU A 190 -3.30 -18.67 14.92
CA GLU A 190 -2.87 -17.27 14.96
C GLU A 190 -1.34 -17.15 14.89
N ALA A 191 -0.85 -16.06 14.30
CA ALA A 191 0.55 -15.66 14.22
C ALA A 191 1.54 -16.77 13.80
N PHE A 192 1.19 -17.53 12.77
CA PHE A 192 2.07 -18.52 12.14
C PHE A 192 2.57 -18.02 10.77
N ASN A 193 3.88 -18.11 10.57
CA ASN A 193 4.58 -17.70 9.36
C ASN A 193 4.73 -18.86 8.37
N GLY A 194 4.75 -18.57 7.07
CA GLY A 194 5.00 -19.58 6.05
C GLY A 194 6.49 -19.82 5.84
N VAL A 195 7.12 -18.92 5.08
CA VAL A 195 8.56 -19.00 4.79
C VAL A 195 9.25 -17.77 5.33
N TYR A 196 10.23 -17.96 6.21
CA TYR A 196 11.01 -16.91 6.82
C TYR A 196 12.47 -17.05 6.38
N VAL A 197 12.93 -16.15 5.53
CA VAL A 197 14.32 -16.12 5.02
C VAL A 197 15.05 -14.97 5.69
N ALA A 198 16.15 -15.29 6.36
CA ALA A 198 16.93 -14.34 7.13
C ALA A 198 18.45 -14.55 6.97
N GLY A 199 19.25 -13.72 7.64
CA GLY A 199 20.67 -13.99 7.86
C GLY A 199 21.53 -14.14 6.61
N GLY A 200 21.17 -13.52 5.49
CA GLY A 200 21.88 -13.67 4.21
C GLY A 200 21.43 -14.85 3.36
N GLY A 201 20.31 -15.50 3.72
CA GLY A 201 19.76 -16.62 2.98
C GLY A 201 19.27 -16.25 1.59
N THR A 202 19.47 -17.14 0.62
CA THR A 202 18.88 -17.03 -0.72
C THR A 202 17.92 -18.19 -0.95
N TYR A 203 16.64 -17.90 -1.19
CA TYR A 203 15.62 -18.93 -1.33
C TYR A 203 14.62 -18.63 -2.45
N THR A 204 14.32 -19.64 -3.27
CA THR A 204 13.33 -19.53 -4.35
C THR A 204 12.11 -20.41 -4.10
N LEU A 205 10.92 -19.82 -4.16
CA LEU A 205 9.63 -20.49 -4.11
C LEU A 205 9.00 -20.51 -5.50
N THR A 206 8.95 -21.68 -6.12
CA THR A 206 8.30 -21.88 -7.44
C THR A 206 6.91 -22.48 -7.27
N SER A 207 5.89 -21.77 -7.72
CA SER A 207 4.48 -22.14 -7.66
C SER A 207 3.97 -22.54 -6.26
N PRO A 208 4.32 -21.82 -5.17
CA PRO A 208 3.76 -22.13 -3.86
C PRO A 208 2.26 -21.79 -3.81
N ARG A 209 1.52 -22.53 -2.98
CA ARG A 209 0.14 -22.17 -2.61
C ARG A 209 0.05 -21.96 -1.10
N ILE A 210 -0.21 -20.74 -0.67
CA ILE A 210 -0.27 -20.36 0.75
C ILE A 210 -1.65 -19.81 1.04
N ALA A 211 -2.30 -20.31 2.10
CA ALA A 211 -3.59 -19.81 2.54
C ALA A 211 -3.68 -19.80 4.05
N PHE A 212 -3.59 -18.60 4.64
CA PHE A 212 -3.60 -18.41 6.10
C PHE A 212 -4.85 -17.68 6.57
N ASN A 213 -5.42 -18.16 7.67
CA ASN A 213 -6.53 -17.54 8.36
C ASN A 213 -6.15 -17.21 9.81
N GLY A 214 -6.50 -16.02 10.27
CA GLY A 214 -6.37 -15.62 11.67
C GLY A 214 -5.58 -14.31 11.83
N ASN A 215 -5.27 -13.96 13.07
CA ASN A 215 -4.58 -12.71 13.40
C ASN A 215 -3.05 -12.86 13.27
N GLY A 216 -2.38 -11.98 12.51
CA GLY A 216 -0.92 -11.91 12.38
C GLY A 216 -0.24 -11.12 13.51
N ARG A 217 -1.01 -10.42 14.34
CA ARG A 217 -0.60 -9.58 15.48
C ARG A 217 0.23 -8.34 15.13
N CYS A 218 1.27 -8.45 14.30
CA CYS A 218 2.11 -7.32 13.93
C CYS A 218 2.83 -7.54 12.59
N ASP A 219 2.36 -6.87 11.55
CA ASP A 219 2.97 -6.87 10.22
C ASP A 219 4.04 -5.77 10.03
N PHE A 220 4.34 -4.99 11.07
CA PHE A 220 5.52 -4.10 11.12
C PHE A 220 6.83 -4.85 11.38
N ILE A 221 6.76 -6.15 11.67
CA ILE A 221 7.90 -7.06 11.74
C ILE A 221 7.62 -8.41 11.06
N GLY A 222 6.47 -8.51 10.41
CA GLY A 222 6.06 -9.68 9.63
C GLY A 222 5.62 -10.90 10.42
N TYR A 223 5.13 -10.74 11.65
CA TYR A 223 4.62 -11.86 12.43
C TYR A 223 3.32 -12.40 11.81
N GLY A 224 3.22 -13.71 11.68
CA GLY A 224 2.09 -14.37 11.02
C GLY A 224 2.00 -14.17 9.49
N ALA A 225 3.00 -13.57 8.85
CA ALA A 225 2.98 -13.33 7.41
C ALA A 225 3.20 -14.61 6.59
N ALA A 226 2.67 -14.65 5.36
CA ALA A 226 2.88 -15.81 4.48
C ALA A 226 4.36 -15.99 4.11
N VAL A 227 5.06 -14.91 3.76
CA VAL A 227 6.49 -14.91 3.52
C VAL A 227 7.16 -13.67 4.10
N VAL A 228 8.38 -13.86 4.62
CA VAL A 228 9.24 -12.79 5.13
C VAL A 228 10.64 -12.97 4.54
N GLY A 229 11.15 -11.93 3.88
CA GLY A 229 12.57 -11.79 3.57
C GLY A 229 13.15 -10.67 4.41
N THR A 230 14.14 -10.95 5.24
CA THR A 230 14.74 -9.95 6.12
C THR A 230 16.26 -10.11 6.25
N GLY A 231 16.96 -9.01 6.52
CA GLY A 231 18.39 -9.01 6.82
C GLY A 231 19.27 -8.83 5.58
N SER A 232 20.49 -8.36 5.85
CA SER A 232 21.49 -8.07 4.82
C SER A 232 21.92 -9.33 4.07
N GLY A 233 22.06 -9.21 2.75
CA GLY A 233 22.41 -10.31 1.85
C GLY A 233 21.25 -11.26 1.55
N THR A 234 20.08 -11.08 2.17
CA THR A 234 18.93 -11.96 1.96
C THR A 234 18.26 -11.69 0.61
N THR A 235 18.03 -12.75 -0.16
CA THR A 235 17.20 -12.71 -1.38
C THR A 235 16.11 -13.76 -1.32
N LEU A 236 14.85 -13.32 -1.44
CA LEU A 236 13.70 -14.21 -1.50
C LEU A 236 12.95 -14.01 -2.82
N VAL A 237 12.84 -15.08 -3.60
CA VAL A 237 12.13 -15.07 -4.89
C VAL A 237 10.85 -15.90 -4.81
N LEU A 238 9.72 -15.32 -5.18
CA LEU A 238 8.44 -16.01 -5.39
C LEU A 238 8.13 -15.98 -6.88
N ASP A 239 8.01 -17.13 -7.51
CA ASP A 239 7.67 -17.25 -8.93
C ASP A 239 6.44 -18.15 -9.11
N GLY A 240 5.33 -17.61 -9.63
CA GLY A 240 4.09 -18.37 -9.82
C GLY A 240 3.28 -18.57 -8.54
N ALA A 241 3.49 -17.77 -7.50
CA ALA A 241 2.84 -17.95 -6.20
C ALA A 241 1.33 -17.69 -6.27
N THR A 242 0.56 -18.46 -5.49
CA THR A 242 -0.83 -18.14 -5.15
C THR A 242 -0.93 -17.97 -3.65
N ILE A 243 -1.11 -16.74 -3.16
CA ILE A 243 -1.29 -16.45 -1.74
C ILE A 243 -2.69 -15.88 -1.50
N ARG A 244 -3.45 -16.50 -0.59
CA ARG A 244 -4.80 -16.07 -0.21
C ARG A 244 -4.95 -16.08 1.30
N ASN A 245 -4.73 -14.94 1.93
CA ASN A 245 -4.85 -14.80 3.37
C ASN A 245 -6.17 -14.11 3.75
N THR A 246 -6.66 -14.40 4.95
CA THR A 246 -7.84 -13.75 5.53
C THR A 246 -7.61 -13.55 7.01
N GLY A 247 -7.60 -12.30 7.47
CA GLY A 247 -7.39 -12.04 8.89
C GLY A 247 -6.71 -10.71 9.18
N VAL A 248 -6.75 -10.34 10.45
CA VAL A 248 -6.17 -9.09 10.96
C VAL A 248 -4.67 -9.12 10.78
N VAL A 249 -4.12 -8.14 10.06
CA VAL A 249 -2.70 -8.01 9.68
C VAL A 249 -2.07 -9.33 9.24
N ARG A 250 -2.85 -10.20 8.57
CA ARG A 250 -2.37 -11.49 8.03
C ARG A 250 -1.70 -11.30 6.68
N THR A 251 -0.67 -10.47 6.68
CA THR A 251 0.02 -9.95 5.49
C THR A 251 0.65 -11.06 4.66
N ALA A 252 0.65 -10.91 3.33
CA ALA A 252 1.22 -11.92 2.45
C ALA A 252 2.74 -11.80 2.37
N VAL A 253 3.24 -10.63 2.01
CA VAL A 253 4.67 -10.42 1.72
C VAL A 253 5.25 -9.36 2.64
N ILE A 254 6.33 -9.72 3.33
CA ILE A 254 7.13 -8.80 4.13
C ILE A 254 8.55 -8.80 3.57
N ALA A 255 9.06 -7.60 3.32
CA ALA A 255 10.45 -7.36 3.01
C ALA A 255 11.00 -6.40 4.07
N ASP A 256 12.11 -6.73 4.71
CA ASP A 256 12.68 -5.92 5.79
C ASP A 256 14.21 -5.92 5.80
N ALA A 257 14.79 -4.96 6.52
CA ALA A 257 16.19 -4.92 6.92
C ALA A 257 17.18 -5.21 5.78
N THR A 258 17.12 -4.44 4.68
CA THR A 258 17.99 -4.49 3.49
C THR A 258 17.83 -5.72 2.58
N ALA A 259 16.84 -6.58 2.82
CA ALA A 259 16.57 -7.73 1.96
C ALA A 259 16.12 -7.31 0.55
N ASN A 260 16.30 -8.21 -0.42
CA ASN A 260 15.71 -8.13 -1.76
C ASN A 260 14.62 -9.18 -1.93
N VAL A 261 13.35 -8.77 -1.98
CA VAL A 261 12.21 -9.66 -2.20
C VAL A 261 11.67 -9.46 -3.60
N ILE A 262 11.63 -10.53 -4.39
CA ILE A 262 11.20 -10.51 -5.79
C ILE A 262 9.99 -11.42 -5.93
N VAL A 263 8.89 -10.88 -6.45
CA VAL A 263 7.64 -11.60 -6.70
C VAL A 263 7.32 -11.50 -8.18
N LYS A 264 7.27 -12.63 -8.88
CA LYS A 264 6.97 -12.69 -10.30
C LYS A 264 5.88 -13.69 -10.64
N ASN A 265 5.11 -13.40 -11.69
CA ASN A 265 4.08 -14.29 -12.22
C ASN A 265 3.04 -14.75 -11.18
N SER A 266 2.78 -13.92 -10.15
CA SER A 266 2.10 -14.35 -8.93
C SER A 266 0.72 -13.72 -8.74
N THR A 267 -0.12 -14.34 -7.92
CA THR A 267 -1.43 -13.82 -7.52
C THR A 267 -1.53 -13.80 -5.99
N ILE A 268 -1.72 -12.61 -5.44
CA ILE A 268 -1.73 -12.34 -4.01
C ILE A 268 -3.03 -11.62 -3.65
N HIS A 269 -3.71 -12.15 -2.64
CA HIS A 269 -4.90 -11.52 -2.07
C HIS A 269 -4.91 -11.66 -0.55
N CYS A 270 -5.14 -10.56 0.15
CA CYS A 270 -5.41 -10.53 1.59
C CYS A 270 -6.79 -9.94 1.86
N ALA A 271 -7.62 -10.64 2.64
CA ALA A 271 -8.95 -10.17 3.05
C ALA A 271 -8.99 -9.82 4.54
N ASP A 272 -9.88 -8.90 4.91
CA ASP A 272 -9.99 -8.40 6.29
C ASP A 272 -10.35 -9.55 7.26
N GLY A 273 -9.93 -9.40 8.51
CA GLY A 273 -10.34 -10.24 9.63
C GLY A 273 -11.30 -9.55 10.59
N VAL A 274 -11.60 -10.26 11.68
CA VAL A 274 -12.30 -9.69 12.84
C VAL A 274 -11.26 -9.21 13.84
N LEU A 275 -11.25 -7.90 14.13
CA LEU A 275 -10.38 -7.32 15.17
C LEU A 275 -10.69 -7.95 16.53
N PRO A 276 -9.67 -8.15 17.41
CA PRO A 276 -9.90 -8.56 18.79
C PRO A 276 -10.87 -7.60 19.49
N ALA A 277 -11.77 -8.12 20.32
CA ALA A 277 -12.84 -7.31 20.94
C ALA A 277 -12.29 -6.20 21.85
N GLU A 278 -11.11 -6.44 22.42
CA GLU A 278 -10.38 -5.51 23.28
C GLU A 278 -9.54 -4.48 22.51
N TYR A 279 -9.44 -4.59 21.18
CA TYR A 279 -8.64 -3.68 20.37
C TYR A 279 -9.25 -2.28 20.31
N VAL A 280 -8.40 -1.28 20.48
CA VAL A 280 -8.72 0.12 20.30
C VAL A 280 -7.80 0.67 19.19
N PRO A 281 -8.34 1.38 18.19
CA PRO A 281 -7.53 1.99 17.13
C PRO A 281 -6.40 2.86 17.68
N THR A 282 -5.18 2.55 17.25
CA THR A 282 -3.94 3.16 17.75
C THR A 282 -2.95 3.41 16.62
N GLY A 283 -2.19 4.50 16.71
CA GLY A 283 -1.05 4.77 15.83
C GLY A 283 0.25 4.17 16.34
N ASP A 284 0.22 3.44 17.47
CA ASP A 284 1.38 2.74 18.00
C ASP A 284 1.62 1.46 17.20
N THR A 285 2.64 1.47 16.35
CA THR A 285 2.97 0.40 15.39
C THR A 285 3.24 -0.96 16.03
N LYS A 286 3.52 -1.01 17.35
CA LYS A 286 3.63 -2.25 18.10
C LYS A 286 2.30 -3.00 18.23
N TYR A 287 1.18 -2.27 18.16
CA TYR A 287 -0.16 -2.77 18.44
C TYR A 287 -1.17 -2.47 17.32
N MET A 288 -0.81 -1.62 16.36
CA MET A 288 -1.67 -1.19 15.26
C MET A 288 -2.10 -2.38 14.40
N MET A 289 -3.41 -2.58 14.31
CA MET A 289 -4.03 -3.71 13.60
C MET A 289 -5.04 -3.26 12.54
N ASP A 290 -5.35 -1.98 12.43
CA ASP A 290 -6.20 -1.40 11.39
C ASP A 290 -5.58 -0.13 10.79
N VAL A 291 -6.07 0.24 9.60
CA VAL A 291 -5.63 1.48 8.96
C VAL A 291 -6.02 2.66 9.85
N PRO A 292 -5.14 3.66 10.03
CA PRO A 292 -5.54 4.87 10.70
C PRO A 292 -6.64 5.59 9.92
N TRP A 293 -7.85 5.67 10.49
CA TRP A 293 -9.03 6.24 9.82
C TRP A 293 -8.83 7.70 9.39
N MET A 294 -7.85 8.41 9.97
CA MET A 294 -7.45 9.76 9.57
C MET A 294 -6.89 9.85 8.14
N LEU A 295 -6.72 8.71 7.46
CA LEU A 295 -6.42 8.64 6.03
C LEU A 295 -7.68 8.59 5.16
N GLY A 296 -8.88 8.62 5.76
CA GLY A 296 -10.15 8.47 5.04
C GLY A 296 -10.45 7.02 4.62
N LEU A 297 -9.87 6.05 5.32
CA LEU A 297 -9.91 4.63 4.99
C LEU A 297 -10.44 3.77 6.15
N SER A 298 -10.79 2.53 5.82
CA SER A 298 -11.00 1.43 6.75
C SER A 298 -10.26 0.17 6.29
N GLY A 299 -10.30 -0.90 7.08
CA GLY A 299 -9.63 -2.17 6.78
C GLY A 299 -8.52 -2.51 7.77
N ASN A 300 -8.15 -3.79 7.84
CA ASN A 300 -7.24 -4.32 8.83
C ASN A 300 -6.18 -5.29 8.27
N VAL A 301 -5.99 -5.31 6.95
CA VAL A 301 -4.91 -6.11 6.34
C VAL A 301 -4.21 -5.41 5.18
N ARG A 302 -2.89 -5.58 5.11
CA ARG A 302 -2.09 -5.23 3.94
C ARG A 302 -1.73 -6.48 3.15
N ALA A 303 -1.61 -6.37 1.82
CA ALA A 303 -1.04 -7.48 1.04
C ALA A 303 0.48 -7.53 1.15
N THR A 304 1.12 -6.36 1.13
CA THR A 304 2.57 -6.19 1.26
C THR A 304 2.89 -5.18 2.33
N ASN A 305 3.96 -5.41 3.10
CA ASN A 305 4.60 -4.35 3.86
C ASN A 305 6.13 -4.38 3.65
N LEU A 306 6.68 -3.27 3.16
CA LEU A 306 8.10 -3.02 2.96
C LEU A 306 8.63 -2.18 4.11
N LEU A 307 9.63 -2.70 4.81
CA LEU A 307 10.10 -2.22 6.11
C LEU A 307 11.62 -1.97 6.08
N GLY A 308 12.12 -1.34 7.13
CA GLY A 308 13.57 -1.22 7.39
C GLY A 308 14.26 -0.16 6.52
N ALA A 309 15.57 -0.26 6.39
CA ALA A 309 16.37 0.69 5.60
C ALA A 309 16.88 0.03 4.33
N SER A 310 16.83 0.75 3.20
CA SER A 310 17.37 0.32 1.89
C SER A 310 16.88 -1.07 1.43
N THR A 311 15.69 -1.48 1.87
CA THR A 311 15.07 -2.75 1.50
C THR A 311 14.41 -2.62 0.12
N ARG A 312 14.41 -3.71 -0.66
CA ARG A 312 13.83 -3.75 -2.01
C ARG A 312 12.72 -4.77 -2.10
N ALA A 313 11.60 -4.38 -2.71
CA ALA A 313 10.52 -5.28 -3.10
C ALA A 313 10.12 -5.03 -4.55
N SER A 314 10.23 -6.06 -5.39
CA SER A 314 9.93 -5.98 -6.83
C SER A 314 8.84 -6.95 -7.24
N TYR A 315 7.80 -6.45 -7.89
CA TYR A 315 6.67 -7.20 -8.43
C TYR A 315 6.71 -7.18 -9.96
N VAL A 316 6.68 -8.34 -10.60
CA VAL A 316 6.74 -8.45 -12.07
C VAL A 316 5.61 -9.35 -12.55
N ASN A 317 4.82 -8.88 -13.51
CA ASN A 317 3.74 -9.67 -14.11
C ASN A 317 2.84 -10.35 -13.05
N SER A 318 2.44 -9.60 -12.04
CA SER A 318 1.75 -10.14 -10.86
C SER A 318 0.46 -9.39 -10.55
N SER A 319 -0.45 -10.03 -9.83
CA SER A 319 -1.67 -9.41 -9.31
C SER A 319 -1.61 -9.37 -7.79
N ILE A 320 -1.74 -8.17 -7.21
CA ILE A 320 -1.65 -7.91 -5.78
C ILE A 320 -2.90 -7.17 -5.36
N SER A 321 -3.59 -7.68 -4.34
CA SER A 321 -4.80 -7.03 -3.83
C SER A 321 -4.99 -7.19 -2.33
N SER A 322 -5.58 -6.18 -1.71
CA SER A 322 -6.08 -6.20 -0.34
C SER A 322 -7.57 -5.90 -0.30
N GLU A 323 -8.30 -6.46 0.66
CA GLU A 323 -9.58 -5.89 1.05
C GLU A 323 -9.32 -4.60 1.82
N LYS A 324 -9.88 -3.50 1.33
CA LYS A 324 -9.73 -2.17 1.93
C LYS A 324 -8.23 -1.81 2.12
N TRP A 325 -7.83 -1.28 3.27
CA TRP A 325 -6.47 -0.82 3.64
C TRP A 325 -5.45 -0.65 2.49
N GLY A 326 -4.58 -1.63 2.19
CA GLY A 326 -3.43 -1.40 1.31
C GLY A 326 -2.85 -2.60 0.57
N ALA A 327 -2.61 -2.45 -0.74
CA ALA A 327 -1.98 -3.50 -1.56
C ALA A 327 -0.44 -3.50 -1.42
N LEU A 328 0.21 -2.36 -1.67
CA LEU A 328 1.66 -2.21 -1.63
C LEU A 328 2.08 -1.14 -0.61
N SER A 329 2.29 -1.54 0.64
CA SER A 329 2.65 -0.59 1.70
C SER A 329 4.16 -0.54 1.94
N VAL A 330 4.65 0.66 2.23
CA VAL A 330 5.96 0.90 2.81
C VAL A 330 5.73 1.59 4.15
N ASP A 331 6.00 0.92 5.26
CA ASP A 331 5.76 1.46 6.60
C ASP A 331 7.01 1.35 7.48
N GLY A 332 7.40 2.42 8.15
CA GLY A 332 8.68 2.43 8.90
C GLY A 332 9.92 2.21 8.01
N GLY A 333 9.76 2.32 6.69
CA GLY A 333 10.83 2.24 5.71
C GLY A 333 11.71 3.50 5.69
N SER A 334 12.97 3.36 5.28
CA SER A 334 13.84 4.49 4.98
C SER A 334 14.72 4.19 3.76
N TYR A 335 14.68 5.05 2.74
CA TYR A 335 15.44 4.87 1.49
C TYR A 335 15.18 3.52 0.79
N CYS A 336 14.00 2.92 1.01
CA CYS A 336 13.61 1.67 0.38
C CYS A 336 13.35 1.87 -1.14
N THR A 337 13.20 0.76 -1.87
CA THR A 337 12.69 0.79 -3.24
C THR A 337 11.57 -0.22 -3.42
N LEU A 338 10.41 0.27 -3.83
CA LEU A 338 9.27 -0.56 -4.22
C LEU A 338 9.12 -0.47 -5.74
N THR A 339 8.90 -1.59 -6.42
CA THR A 339 8.75 -1.60 -7.87
C THR A 339 7.66 -2.56 -8.29
N ALA A 340 6.82 -2.13 -9.23
CA ALA A 340 5.92 -3.01 -9.94
C ALA A 340 6.05 -2.80 -11.46
N ILE A 341 6.14 -3.90 -12.20
CA ILE A 341 6.27 -3.93 -13.65
C ILE A 341 5.18 -4.85 -14.19
N ASN A 342 4.38 -4.37 -15.14
CA ASN A 342 3.30 -5.13 -15.78
C ASN A 342 2.37 -5.84 -14.79
N SER A 343 2.07 -5.19 -13.67
CA SER A 343 1.33 -5.79 -12.56
C SER A 343 0.00 -5.10 -12.33
N THR A 344 -0.96 -5.84 -11.78
CA THR A 344 -2.25 -5.31 -11.32
C THR A 344 -2.21 -5.08 -9.82
N ILE A 345 -2.52 -3.86 -9.40
CA ILE A 345 -2.62 -3.43 -8.02
C ILE A 345 -4.09 -3.06 -7.78
N ALA A 346 -4.75 -3.73 -6.83
CA ALA A 346 -6.19 -3.53 -6.66
C ALA A 346 -6.65 -3.58 -5.21
N ASN A 347 -7.83 -3.03 -4.94
CA ASN A 347 -8.54 -3.26 -3.69
C ASN A 347 -9.87 -3.97 -3.91
N THR A 348 -10.25 -4.82 -2.95
CA THR A 348 -11.63 -5.32 -2.83
C THR A 348 -12.36 -4.61 -1.69
N GLY A 349 -13.69 -4.67 -1.67
CA GLY A 349 -14.48 -4.02 -0.61
C GLY A 349 -14.67 -2.50 -0.80
N GLY A 350 -14.29 -1.96 -1.97
CA GLY A 350 -14.63 -0.59 -2.40
C GLY A 350 -13.86 0.53 -1.70
N GLN A 351 -12.82 0.21 -0.93
CA GLN A 351 -11.95 1.18 -0.26
C GLN A 351 -10.49 0.74 -0.37
N GLY A 352 -9.56 1.60 0.03
CA GLY A 352 -8.14 1.26 0.18
C GLY A 352 -7.22 2.02 -0.76
N TYR A 353 -5.92 1.81 -0.58
CA TYR A 353 -4.88 2.35 -1.46
C TYR A 353 -4.15 1.26 -2.25
N GLY A 354 -3.62 1.68 -3.41
CA GLY A 354 -2.67 0.89 -4.19
C GLY A 354 -1.30 0.87 -3.55
N SER A 355 -0.75 2.05 -3.26
CA SER A 355 0.57 2.23 -2.65
C SER A 355 0.58 3.21 -1.47
N TYR A 356 1.48 2.99 -0.51
CA TYR A 356 1.77 3.91 0.59
C TYR A 356 3.28 4.11 0.70
N ALA A 357 3.71 5.36 0.55
CA ALA A 357 5.13 5.70 0.41
C ALA A 357 5.60 6.63 1.54
N ILE A 358 6.54 6.18 2.37
CA ILE A 358 7.12 6.96 3.47
C ILE A 358 8.65 6.80 3.56
N GLY A 359 9.32 7.80 4.15
CA GLY A 359 10.71 7.67 4.57
C GLY A 359 11.71 7.76 3.43
N ASN A 360 11.47 8.64 2.46
CA ASN A 360 12.31 8.82 1.27
C ASN A 360 12.44 7.53 0.43
N VAL A 361 11.37 6.73 0.39
CA VAL A 361 11.25 5.59 -0.52
C VAL A 361 11.18 6.07 -1.96
N THR A 362 11.69 5.25 -2.89
CA THR A 362 11.47 5.41 -4.33
C THR A 362 10.52 4.31 -4.82
N GLU A 363 9.45 4.70 -5.50
CA GLU A 363 8.47 3.78 -6.09
C GLU A 363 8.47 3.88 -7.61
N HIS A 364 8.49 2.73 -8.29
CA HIS A 364 8.41 2.64 -9.75
C HIS A 364 7.23 1.77 -10.19
N PHE A 365 6.34 2.32 -11.00
CA PHE A 365 5.19 1.63 -11.56
C PHE A 365 5.22 1.73 -13.08
N LEU A 366 5.66 0.66 -13.74
CA LEU A 366 5.79 0.62 -15.20
C LEU A 366 4.79 -0.37 -15.82
N GLY A 367 3.98 0.10 -16.76
CA GLY A 367 2.97 -0.72 -17.43
C GLY A 367 1.97 -1.38 -16.50
N CYS A 368 1.66 -0.75 -15.36
CA CYS A 368 0.80 -1.32 -14.32
C CYS A 368 -0.68 -0.98 -14.53
N THR A 369 -1.57 -1.75 -13.91
CA THR A 369 -3.00 -1.42 -13.81
C THR A 369 -3.35 -1.21 -12.34
N PHE A 370 -3.89 -0.05 -12.00
CA PHE A 370 -4.47 0.22 -10.70
C PHE A 370 -6.00 0.21 -10.79
N ASP A 371 -6.64 -0.56 -9.92
CA ASP A 371 -8.10 -0.60 -9.70
C ASP A 371 -8.36 -0.50 -8.20
N VAL A 372 -8.33 0.72 -7.69
CA VAL A 372 -8.24 1.00 -6.24
C VAL A 372 -9.45 1.78 -5.75
N GLY A 373 -9.90 1.43 -4.55
CA GLY A 373 -11.15 1.96 -4.00
C GLY A 373 -11.08 3.45 -3.68
N ASP A 374 -9.93 3.93 -3.21
CA ASP A 374 -9.74 5.33 -2.83
C ASP A 374 -8.52 5.97 -3.50
N TYR A 375 -7.31 5.44 -3.24
CA TYR A 375 -6.07 6.13 -3.63
C TYR A 375 -5.13 5.26 -4.45
N ALA A 376 -4.56 5.79 -5.54
CA ALA A 376 -3.41 5.11 -6.15
C ALA A 376 -2.19 5.18 -5.22
N LEU A 377 -1.98 6.34 -4.59
CA LEU A 377 -0.85 6.62 -3.71
C LEU A 377 -1.23 7.50 -2.51
N ILE A 378 -0.85 7.06 -1.30
CA ILE A 378 -0.67 7.96 -0.16
C ILE A 378 0.81 8.32 -0.05
N HIS A 379 1.12 9.61 -0.15
CA HIS A 379 2.48 10.12 -0.26
C HIS A 379 2.94 10.82 1.02
N TRP A 380 3.88 10.19 1.73
CA TRP A 380 4.45 10.63 3.01
C TRP A 380 5.97 10.86 2.95
N GLY A 381 6.40 11.53 1.89
CA GLY A 381 7.77 12.02 1.78
C GLY A 381 8.65 11.04 1.02
N ALA A 382 8.33 10.85 -0.26
CA ALA A 382 8.88 9.83 -1.13
C ALA A 382 9.08 10.38 -2.55
N SER A 383 9.46 9.51 -3.47
CA SER A 383 9.34 9.73 -4.91
C SER A 383 8.57 8.57 -5.54
N ALA A 384 7.64 8.88 -6.45
CA ALA A 384 6.92 7.88 -7.23
C ALA A 384 6.96 8.19 -8.72
N HIS A 385 7.11 7.17 -9.55
CA HIS A 385 7.13 7.27 -11.00
C HIS A 385 6.11 6.30 -11.62
N TYR A 386 5.24 6.83 -12.47
CA TYR A 386 4.28 6.08 -13.27
C TYR A 386 4.60 6.29 -14.76
N GLY A 387 4.84 5.20 -15.47
CA GLY A 387 5.23 5.26 -16.89
C GLY A 387 4.99 3.96 -17.64
N ASP A 388 5.48 3.91 -18.87
CA ASP A 388 5.35 2.74 -19.74
C ASP A 388 6.41 1.69 -19.41
N SER A 389 6.06 0.41 -19.54
CA SER A 389 6.99 -0.71 -19.41
C SER A 389 7.84 -0.95 -20.67
N THR A 390 8.43 0.11 -21.22
CA THR A 390 9.34 0.00 -22.37
C THR A 390 10.48 -0.98 -22.06
N ALA A 391 10.95 -1.72 -23.07
CA ALA A 391 12.00 -2.71 -22.90
C ALA A 391 13.26 -2.12 -22.26
N ALA A 392 13.60 -0.87 -22.59
CA ALA A 392 14.74 -0.16 -22.02
C ALA A 392 14.54 0.17 -20.53
N ALA A 393 13.38 0.70 -20.14
CA ALA A 393 13.10 1.05 -18.74
C ALA A 393 13.04 -0.20 -17.86
N VAL A 394 12.39 -1.28 -18.34
CA VAL A 394 12.33 -2.56 -17.62
C VAL A 394 13.73 -3.18 -17.48
N ALA A 395 14.54 -3.17 -18.53
CA ALA A 395 15.92 -3.67 -18.46
C ALA A 395 16.80 -2.86 -17.50
N ALA A 396 16.61 -1.55 -17.43
CA ALA A 396 17.30 -0.67 -16.49
C ALA A 396 16.95 -1.02 -15.03
N LEU A 397 15.66 -1.16 -14.70
CA LEU A 397 15.21 -1.56 -13.36
C LEU A 397 15.65 -2.98 -13.01
N ASN A 398 15.58 -3.93 -13.96
CA ASN A 398 16.06 -5.29 -13.76
C ASN A 398 17.54 -5.31 -13.34
N THR A 399 18.35 -4.43 -13.93
CA THR A 399 19.78 -4.31 -13.62
C THR A 399 20.01 -3.60 -12.30
N SER A 400 19.40 -2.42 -12.09
CA SER A 400 19.67 -1.58 -10.92
C SER A 400 19.14 -2.19 -9.61
N LEU A 401 18.04 -2.94 -9.69
CA LEU A 401 17.39 -3.56 -8.53
C LEU A 401 17.73 -5.05 -8.37
N GLU A 402 18.57 -5.58 -9.26
CA GLU A 402 18.97 -7.00 -9.25
C GLU A 402 17.75 -7.94 -9.24
N ILE A 403 16.73 -7.63 -10.05
CA ILE A 403 15.46 -8.39 -10.09
C ILE A 403 15.69 -9.81 -10.62
N GLY A 404 16.71 -10.00 -11.46
CA GLY A 404 17.11 -11.33 -11.93
C GLY A 404 16.23 -11.91 -13.02
N LEU A 405 15.57 -11.08 -13.83
CA LEU A 405 14.87 -11.53 -15.03
C LEU A 405 15.87 -11.99 -16.10
N THR A 406 15.61 -13.16 -16.68
CA THR A 406 16.34 -13.70 -17.82
C THR A 406 16.04 -12.93 -19.10
N ALA A 407 16.88 -13.08 -20.12
CA ALA A 407 16.64 -12.50 -21.45
C ALA A 407 15.29 -12.93 -22.05
N THR A 408 14.88 -14.19 -21.81
CA THR A 408 13.59 -14.72 -22.26
C THR A 408 12.43 -14.06 -21.50
N GLU A 409 12.55 -13.87 -20.19
CA GLU A 409 11.51 -13.19 -19.39
C GLU A 409 11.38 -11.72 -19.79
N LEU A 410 12.50 -11.01 -19.99
CA LEU A 410 12.49 -9.63 -20.47
C LEU A 410 11.81 -9.50 -21.83
N ALA A 411 12.13 -10.40 -22.77
CA ALA A 411 11.52 -10.40 -24.10
C ALA A 411 10.04 -10.81 -24.09
N ALA A 412 9.57 -11.47 -23.02
CA ALA A 412 8.17 -11.88 -22.88
C ALA A 412 7.27 -10.82 -22.24
N LEU A 413 7.86 -9.79 -21.60
CA LEU A 413 7.09 -8.69 -21.01
C LEU A 413 6.60 -7.75 -22.13
N PRO A 414 5.28 -7.53 -22.27
CA PRO A 414 4.78 -6.57 -23.23
C PRO A 414 5.14 -5.14 -22.80
N GLU A 415 5.47 -4.29 -23.77
CA GLU A 415 5.46 -2.84 -23.56
C GLU A 415 4.02 -2.36 -23.50
N GLN A 416 3.67 -1.68 -22.41
CA GLN A 416 2.33 -1.13 -22.22
C GLN A 416 2.37 0.07 -21.27
N PRO A 417 1.40 0.99 -21.37
CA PRO A 417 1.29 2.10 -20.46
C PRO A 417 0.77 1.70 -19.09
N THR A 418 1.02 2.54 -18.09
CA THR A 418 0.34 2.44 -16.81
C THR A 418 -1.09 2.99 -16.93
N VAL A 419 -2.07 2.29 -16.39
CA VAL A 419 -3.47 2.71 -16.33
C VAL A 419 -3.90 2.75 -14.88
N ILE A 420 -4.46 3.86 -14.45
CA ILE A 420 -4.89 4.11 -13.07
C ILE A 420 -6.36 4.46 -13.04
N ASP A 421 -7.13 3.63 -12.33
CA ASP A 421 -8.51 3.91 -11.93
C ASP A 421 -8.56 3.95 -10.40
N ALA A 422 -8.82 5.13 -9.85
CA ALA A 422 -8.93 5.35 -8.41
C ALA A 422 -10.29 5.93 -8.04
N GLY A 423 -11.02 5.29 -7.12
CA GLY A 423 -12.36 5.71 -6.76
C GLY A 423 -12.45 7.12 -6.17
N ARG A 424 -11.39 7.63 -5.54
CA ARG A 424 -11.35 8.99 -4.99
C ARG A 424 -10.23 9.83 -5.61
N PHE A 425 -8.99 9.64 -5.18
CA PHE A 425 -7.85 10.47 -5.58
C PHE A 425 -6.75 9.62 -6.20
N MET A 426 -5.97 10.16 -7.13
CA MET A 426 -4.75 9.47 -7.54
C MET A 426 -3.74 9.56 -6.39
N VAL A 427 -3.47 10.79 -5.92
CA VAL A 427 -2.45 11.02 -4.88
C VAL A 427 -3.00 11.84 -3.73
N LEU A 428 -2.72 11.38 -2.51
CA LEU A 428 -2.92 12.12 -1.27
C LEU A 428 -1.58 12.44 -0.60
N TRP A 429 -1.14 13.71 -0.64
CA TRP A 429 0.12 14.18 -0.06
C TRP A 429 -0.02 14.64 1.38
N TYR A 430 0.87 14.15 2.24
CA TYR A 430 1.05 14.61 3.62
C TYR A 430 2.48 15.04 3.97
N ALA A 431 3.46 14.79 3.10
CA ALA A 431 4.83 15.27 3.25
C ALA A 431 5.49 15.55 1.89
N ALA A 432 6.53 16.38 1.90
CA ALA A 432 7.22 16.85 0.70
C ALA A 432 7.85 15.70 -0.11
N GLY A 433 7.74 15.76 -1.44
CA GLY A 433 8.34 14.78 -2.35
C GLY A 433 7.66 14.80 -3.72
N SER A 434 8.02 13.86 -4.59
CA SER A 434 7.72 13.96 -6.02
C SER A 434 6.85 12.83 -6.59
N VAL A 435 6.02 13.18 -7.56
CA VAL A 435 5.30 12.24 -8.43
C VAL A 435 5.58 12.63 -9.88
N THR A 436 6.04 11.66 -10.67
CA THR A 436 6.27 11.80 -12.11
C THR A 436 5.33 10.87 -12.88
N ILE A 437 4.67 11.41 -13.91
CA ILE A 437 3.76 10.70 -14.80
C ILE A 437 4.20 10.97 -16.23
N ASP A 438 4.50 9.92 -17.00
CA ASP A 438 4.97 10.04 -18.38
C ASP A 438 4.48 8.87 -19.27
N GLY A 439 4.97 8.84 -20.50
CA GLY A 439 4.61 7.82 -21.48
C GLY A 439 3.16 7.95 -21.92
N GLY A 440 2.49 6.81 -22.11
CA GLY A 440 1.07 6.73 -22.37
C GLY A 440 0.21 6.59 -21.11
N THR A 441 0.72 6.99 -19.93
CA THR A 441 0.04 6.75 -18.64
C THR A 441 -1.34 7.40 -18.59
N GLN A 442 -2.36 6.62 -18.25
CA GLN A 442 -3.75 7.09 -18.18
C GLN A 442 -4.23 7.14 -16.73
N VAL A 443 -4.71 8.29 -16.28
CA VAL A 443 -5.24 8.50 -14.93
C VAL A 443 -6.71 8.86 -15.00
N THR A 444 -7.54 8.06 -14.32
CA THR A 444 -8.95 8.34 -14.06
C THR A 444 -9.19 8.29 -12.56
N THR A 445 -9.86 9.31 -12.02
CA THR A 445 -10.25 9.37 -10.62
C THR A 445 -11.74 9.66 -10.47
N GLY A 446 -12.39 9.14 -9.44
CA GLY A 446 -13.79 9.47 -9.14
C GLY A 446 -13.96 10.88 -8.56
N GLU A 447 -12.95 11.39 -7.86
CA GLU A 447 -12.91 12.72 -7.26
C GLU A 447 -11.64 13.46 -7.76
N THR A 448 -11.02 14.28 -6.91
CA THR A 448 -9.86 15.11 -7.24
C THR A 448 -8.64 14.28 -7.62
N ALA A 449 -7.94 14.58 -8.73
CA ALA A 449 -6.78 13.78 -9.10
C ALA A 449 -5.62 13.89 -8.08
N PHE A 450 -5.23 15.12 -7.71
CA PHE A 450 -4.12 15.38 -6.80
C PHE A 450 -4.55 16.19 -5.59
N MET A 451 -4.54 15.57 -4.41
CA MET A 451 -4.90 16.17 -3.13
C MET A 451 -3.65 16.42 -2.28
N ASN A 452 -3.29 17.68 -2.04
CA ASN A 452 -2.09 18.08 -1.32
C ASN A 452 -2.41 18.84 -0.02
N LYS A 453 -2.02 18.26 1.13
CA LYS A 453 -2.26 18.80 2.46
C LYS A 453 -1.18 19.79 2.90
N ALA A 454 -1.06 20.90 2.16
CA ALA A 454 -0.16 22.01 2.44
C ALA A 454 1.30 21.57 2.62
N VAL A 455 1.82 20.75 1.70
CA VAL A 455 3.23 20.33 1.68
C VAL A 455 3.91 20.65 0.36
N ALA A 456 5.25 20.64 0.35
CA ALA A 456 6.08 20.85 -0.85
C ALA A 456 6.03 19.61 -1.77
N GLY A 457 4.85 19.34 -2.33
CA GLY A 457 4.65 18.30 -3.34
C GLY A 457 5.12 18.79 -4.70
N VAL A 458 5.80 17.92 -5.44
CA VAL A 458 6.31 18.19 -6.79
C VAL A 458 5.66 17.23 -7.76
N LEU A 459 4.80 17.74 -8.63
CA LEU A 459 4.15 16.96 -9.68
C LEU A 459 4.78 17.29 -11.04
N THR A 460 5.16 16.28 -11.80
CA THR A 460 5.57 16.42 -13.20
C THR A 460 4.73 15.48 -14.06
N VAL A 461 4.07 16.02 -15.07
CA VAL A 461 3.27 15.28 -16.05
C VAL A 461 3.77 15.62 -17.44
N ASP A 462 4.18 14.60 -18.18
CA ASP A 462 4.61 14.71 -19.58
C ASP A 462 3.64 13.95 -20.49
N GLY A 463 2.79 14.72 -21.19
CA GLY A 463 1.81 14.24 -22.15
C GLY A 463 2.32 14.04 -23.57
N SER A 464 3.61 14.30 -23.84
CA SER A 464 4.19 14.21 -25.18
C SER A 464 4.05 12.83 -25.83
N GLN A 465 3.85 11.79 -25.03
CA GLN A 465 3.61 10.41 -25.46
C GLN A 465 2.20 9.88 -25.14
N GLY A 466 1.27 10.76 -24.79
CA GLY A 466 -0.15 10.43 -24.62
C GLY A 466 -0.60 10.25 -23.17
N ALA A 467 0.19 10.69 -22.18
CA ALA A 467 -0.28 10.71 -20.80
C ALA A 467 -1.54 11.57 -20.66
N SER A 468 -2.49 11.13 -19.83
CA SER A 468 -3.81 11.77 -19.71
C SER A 468 -4.34 11.71 -18.28
N ILE A 469 -5.12 12.72 -17.90
CA ILE A 469 -5.68 12.87 -16.54
C ILE A 469 -7.15 13.27 -16.64
N THR A 470 -8.01 12.49 -16.01
CA THR A 470 -9.45 12.75 -15.90
C THR A 470 -9.88 12.68 -14.44
N ALA A 471 -10.33 13.81 -13.89
CA ALA A 471 -10.87 13.88 -12.53
C ALA A 471 -12.41 13.92 -12.55
N GLY A 472 -13.05 12.98 -11.86
CA GLY A 472 -14.49 12.78 -11.91
C GLY A 472 -15.31 13.92 -11.30
N ASN A 473 -14.73 14.66 -10.34
CA ASN A 473 -15.35 15.87 -9.77
C ASN A 473 -14.91 17.17 -10.49
N GLY A 474 -14.11 17.06 -11.56
CA GLY A 474 -13.61 18.20 -12.32
C GLY A 474 -12.46 18.97 -11.67
N VAL A 475 -11.86 18.49 -10.57
CA VAL A 475 -10.70 19.13 -9.93
C VAL A 475 -9.44 18.31 -10.20
N ILE A 476 -8.49 18.89 -10.92
CA ILE A 476 -7.20 18.23 -11.19
C ILE A 476 -6.29 18.35 -9.97
N TYR A 477 -6.14 19.54 -9.39
CA TYR A 477 -5.21 19.76 -8.28
C TYR A 477 -5.85 20.58 -7.16
N GLN A 478 -5.84 20.05 -5.94
CA GLN A 478 -6.23 20.76 -4.72
C GLN A 478 -5.04 20.86 -3.77
N LEU A 479 -4.53 22.08 -3.56
CA LEU A 479 -3.70 22.43 -2.41
C LEU A 479 -4.62 22.98 -1.31
N MET A 480 -4.45 22.50 -0.08
CA MET A 480 -5.28 22.93 1.04
C MET A 480 -4.60 22.70 2.39
N ASP A 481 -5.04 23.42 3.41
CA ASP A 481 -4.67 23.14 4.79
C ASP A 481 -4.98 21.68 5.17
N THR A 482 -4.20 21.13 6.11
CA THR A 482 -4.46 19.77 6.59
C THR A 482 -5.77 19.71 7.37
N ASP A 483 -6.59 18.73 7.02
CA ASP A 483 -7.81 18.34 7.72
C ASP A 483 -7.61 17.05 8.54
N ARG A 484 -6.36 16.63 8.72
CA ARG A 484 -6.02 15.40 9.43
C ARG A 484 -6.39 15.53 10.92
N PRO A 485 -7.27 14.67 11.45
CA PRO A 485 -7.52 14.55 12.89
C PRO A 485 -6.25 14.11 13.64
N SER A 486 -6.13 14.49 14.91
CA SER A 486 -4.97 14.14 15.74
C SER A 486 -5.08 12.77 16.41
N SER A 487 -3.94 12.15 16.71
CA SER A 487 -3.88 11.08 17.71
C SER A 487 -3.82 11.69 19.11
N VAL A 488 -4.44 11.02 20.08
CA VAL A 488 -4.45 11.44 21.49
C VAL A 488 -3.47 10.56 22.27
N ALA A 489 -2.60 11.19 23.07
CA ALA A 489 -1.72 10.45 23.97
C ALA A 489 -2.52 9.85 25.13
N VAL A 490 -2.24 8.59 25.47
CA VAL A 490 -2.92 7.87 26.55
C VAL A 490 -1.90 7.27 27.52
N SER A 491 -2.33 7.02 28.76
CA SER A 491 -1.53 6.41 29.82
C SER A 491 -2.30 5.28 30.50
N GLY A 492 -1.58 4.37 31.17
CA GLY A 492 -2.20 3.17 31.79
C GLY A 492 -2.69 2.13 30.78
N LYS A 493 -2.25 2.23 29.52
CA LYS A 493 -2.52 1.28 28.43
C LYS A 493 -1.20 0.69 27.92
N PRO A 494 -1.22 -0.49 27.28
CA PRO A 494 -0.04 -1.04 26.60
C PRO A 494 0.49 -0.16 25.44
N TRP A 495 -0.39 0.61 24.79
CA TRP A 495 -0.07 1.56 23.74
C TRP A 495 0.01 3.00 24.27
N SER A 496 0.75 3.85 23.57
CA SER A 496 0.96 5.25 23.96
C SER A 496 0.01 6.25 23.30
N THR A 497 -0.70 5.84 22.24
CA THR A 497 -1.61 6.73 21.49
C THR A 497 -2.90 6.03 21.11
N GLU A 498 -4.00 6.77 21.00
CA GLU A 498 -5.26 6.31 20.43
C GLU A 498 -5.67 7.25 19.29
N THR A 499 -6.18 6.70 18.20
CA THR A 499 -6.65 7.48 17.06
C THR A 499 -8.10 7.87 17.29
N ILE A 500 -8.36 8.70 18.30
CA ILE A 500 -9.71 9.16 18.68
C ILE A 500 -9.87 10.68 18.57
N GLY A 501 -8.81 11.41 18.22
CA GLY A 501 -8.90 12.86 18.06
C GLY A 501 -9.77 13.24 16.86
N THR A 502 -10.24 14.47 16.86
CA THR A 502 -11.19 14.96 15.86
C THR A 502 -10.57 16.10 15.06
N TYR A 503 -11.03 16.28 13.83
CA TYR A 503 -10.85 17.54 13.13
C TYR A 503 -12.04 18.46 13.45
N THR A 504 -11.79 19.76 13.60
CA THR A 504 -12.84 20.78 13.78
C THR A 504 -12.56 21.92 12.82
N GLU A 505 -13.58 22.35 12.07
CA GLU A 505 -13.43 23.46 11.14
C GLU A 505 -13.04 24.75 11.89
N PRO A 506 -12.05 25.50 11.37
CA PRO A 506 -11.68 26.77 11.95
C PRO A 506 -12.82 27.79 11.77
N THR A 507 -12.97 28.67 12.76
CA THR A 507 -13.97 29.75 12.72
C THR A 507 -13.32 31.10 12.42
N GLY A 508 -13.91 31.86 11.51
CA GLY A 508 -13.46 33.20 11.14
C GLY A 508 -12.44 33.21 10.00
N ASP A 509 -12.22 34.40 9.45
CA ASP A 509 -11.47 34.56 8.21
C ASP A 509 -9.96 34.28 8.35
N ALA A 510 -9.32 34.01 7.23
CA ALA A 510 -7.87 33.92 7.16
C ALA A 510 -7.24 35.32 7.32
N THR A 511 -6.25 35.44 8.22
CA THR A 511 -5.48 36.66 8.39
C THR A 511 -4.26 36.64 7.45
N LYS A 512 -4.09 37.70 6.66
CA LYS A 512 -2.90 37.88 5.80
C LYS A 512 -1.63 37.93 6.65
N SER A 513 -0.67 37.06 6.35
CA SER A 513 0.67 37.11 6.94
C SER A 513 1.49 38.24 6.32
N THR A 514 2.24 38.97 7.15
CA THR A 514 3.15 40.04 6.73
C THR A 514 4.51 39.54 6.28
N THR A 515 4.86 38.28 6.58
CA THR A 515 6.15 37.66 6.26
C THR A 515 6.07 36.70 5.07
N TRP A 516 4.86 36.37 4.62
CA TRP A 516 4.65 35.40 3.55
C TRP A 516 4.51 36.06 2.18
N THR A 517 5.36 35.65 1.24
CA THR A 517 5.33 36.12 -0.15
C THR A 517 4.47 35.20 -0.99
N VAL A 518 3.38 35.75 -1.55
CA VAL A 518 2.45 35.01 -2.41
C VAL A 518 2.72 35.20 -3.90
N THR A 519 3.54 36.17 -4.27
CA THR A 519 3.73 36.64 -5.65
C THR A 519 4.91 36.00 -6.38
N SER A 520 5.74 35.21 -5.69
CA SER A 520 6.87 34.50 -6.27
C SER A 520 7.06 33.14 -5.61
N ALA A 521 7.53 32.17 -6.40
CA ALA A 521 7.78 30.82 -5.94
C ALA A 521 8.83 30.80 -4.82
N GLN A 522 8.59 29.95 -3.82
CA GLN A 522 9.44 29.71 -2.67
C GLN A 522 9.87 28.24 -2.66
N THR A 523 11.01 27.93 -2.02
CA THR A 523 11.55 26.55 -1.95
C THR A 523 10.58 25.54 -1.33
N GLY A 524 9.65 25.98 -0.48
CA GLY A 524 8.67 25.13 0.21
C GLY A 524 7.29 25.08 -0.44
N ASP A 525 7.11 25.64 -1.65
CA ASP A 525 5.84 25.66 -2.34
C ASP A 525 5.48 24.31 -2.96
N ALA A 526 4.19 24.10 -3.20
CA ALA A 526 3.75 22.98 -4.03
C ALA A 526 3.91 23.38 -5.50
N THR A 527 4.44 22.48 -6.32
CA THR A 527 4.72 22.74 -7.73
C THR A 527 4.08 21.66 -8.60
N ALA A 528 3.53 22.07 -9.74
CA ALA A 528 3.09 21.15 -10.77
C ALA A 528 3.51 21.67 -12.16
N THR A 529 4.11 20.78 -12.95
CA THR A 529 4.45 21.05 -14.35
C THR A 529 3.70 20.08 -15.25
N PHE A 530 3.03 20.63 -16.25
CA PHE A 530 2.29 19.90 -17.28
C PHE A 530 2.92 20.24 -18.63
N THR A 531 3.35 19.21 -19.36
CA THR A 531 4.01 19.34 -20.67
C THR A 531 3.20 18.64 -21.73
N ASP A 532 2.95 19.28 -22.88
CA ASP A 532 2.30 18.71 -24.06
C ASP A 532 1.02 17.90 -23.75
N ILE A 533 0.17 18.44 -22.88
CA ILE A 533 -1.08 17.78 -22.44
C ILE A 533 -2.27 18.72 -22.51
N ASP A 534 -3.44 18.18 -22.87
CA ASP A 534 -4.72 18.86 -22.78
C ASP A 534 -5.45 18.46 -21.48
N LEU A 535 -5.83 19.44 -20.68
CA LEU A 535 -6.46 19.27 -19.37
C LEU A 535 -7.83 19.96 -19.34
N ALA A 536 -8.83 19.25 -18.81
CA ALA A 536 -10.14 19.80 -18.50
C ALA A 536 -10.40 19.64 -17.01
N GLY A 537 -10.38 20.74 -16.27
CA GLY A 537 -10.64 20.76 -14.84
C GLY A 537 -9.92 21.89 -14.09
N ASP A 538 -10.25 21.98 -12.82
CA ASP A 538 -9.90 23.11 -11.96
C ASP A 538 -8.64 22.85 -11.13
N PHE A 539 -7.99 23.94 -10.74
CA PHE A 539 -6.80 23.97 -9.89
C PHE A 539 -7.03 24.95 -8.75
N TYR A 540 -7.05 24.43 -7.52
CA TYR A 540 -7.37 25.22 -6.34
C TYR A 540 -6.23 25.23 -5.34
N ASN A 541 -6.01 26.41 -4.75
CA ASN A 541 -5.20 26.57 -3.55
C ASN A 541 -6.05 27.21 -2.47
N SER A 542 -6.40 26.45 -1.43
CA SER A 542 -7.29 26.92 -0.38
C SER A 542 -6.59 27.28 0.91
N VAL A 543 -7.20 28.20 1.65
CA VAL A 543 -6.89 28.47 3.06
C VAL A 543 -8.19 28.55 3.84
N ARG A 544 -8.26 27.89 5.01
CA ARG A 544 -9.52 27.68 5.74
C ARG A 544 -9.83 28.70 6.82
N GLY A 545 -8.90 29.56 7.18
CA GLY A 545 -9.12 30.63 8.17
C GLY A 545 -8.79 30.23 9.60
N GLY A 546 -9.44 30.86 10.59
CA GLY A 546 -9.21 30.58 12.02
C GLY A 546 -8.24 31.53 12.75
N GLY A 547 -7.88 32.67 12.13
CA GLY A 547 -7.10 33.72 12.80
C GLY A 547 -5.66 33.36 13.21
N ASN A 548 -5.14 32.19 12.81
CA ASN A 548 -3.76 31.81 13.10
C ASN A 548 -2.80 32.63 12.20
N ALA A 549 -2.30 33.75 12.71
CA ALA A 549 -1.32 34.61 12.05
C ALA A 549 0.00 33.88 11.71
N ASN A 550 0.23 32.69 12.26
CA ASN A 550 1.39 31.83 11.99
C ASN A 550 1.10 30.70 10.98
N LEU A 551 -0.09 30.62 10.37
CA LEU A 551 -0.30 29.81 9.17
C LEU A 551 0.60 30.40 8.08
N GLN A 552 1.83 29.90 7.98
CA GLN A 552 2.65 30.07 6.79
C GLN A 552 1.87 29.40 5.68
N GLY A 553 1.16 30.20 4.88
CA GLY A 553 0.48 29.70 3.72
C GLY A 553 1.46 29.06 2.74
N LYS A 554 0.93 28.39 1.74
CA LYS A 554 1.74 27.74 0.71
C LYS A 554 1.26 28.20 -0.64
N ASN A 555 2.17 28.50 -1.55
CA ASN A 555 1.77 28.79 -2.91
C ASN A 555 1.61 27.50 -3.70
N LEU A 556 0.68 27.56 -4.65
CA LEU A 556 0.57 26.61 -5.73
C LEU A 556 1.22 27.24 -6.97
N VAL A 557 2.31 26.62 -7.42
CA VAL A 557 3.09 27.07 -8.57
C VAL A 557 2.84 26.13 -9.74
N LEU A 558 2.20 26.64 -10.79
CA LEU A 558 1.78 25.88 -11.95
C LEU A 558 2.57 26.33 -13.19
N THR A 559 3.12 25.37 -13.92
CA THR A 559 3.71 25.58 -15.24
C THR A 559 2.98 24.73 -16.26
N PHE A 560 2.45 25.39 -17.29
CA PHE A 560 1.89 24.75 -18.48
C PHE A 560 2.81 25.03 -19.65
N ASP A 561 3.35 23.96 -20.23
CA ASP A 561 4.37 23.97 -21.27
C ASP A 561 3.81 23.24 -22.49
N GLY A 562 3.57 23.94 -23.60
CA GLY A 562 2.92 23.32 -24.78
C GLY A 562 1.52 22.75 -24.51
N SER A 563 0.90 23.12 -23.39
CA SER A 563 -0.29 22.45 -22.85
C SER A 563 -1.56 23.29 -23.00
N GLY A 564 -2.69 22.61 -23.19
CA GLY A 564 -4.03 23.18 -23.11
C GLY A 564 -4.64 22.98 -21.73
N VAL A 565 -5.25 24.01 -21.16
CA VAL A 565 -6.03 23.90 -19.91
C VAL A 565 -7.37 24.62 -20.05
N GLU A 566 -8.46 23.93 -19.75
CA GLU A 566 -9.81 24.47 -19.68
C GLU A 566 -10.35 24.30 -18.26
N GLY A 567 -10.53 25.40 -17.53
CA GLY A 567 -10.91 25.35 -16.12
C GLY A 567 -10.67 26.66 -15.36
N VAL A 568 -11.01 26.63 -14.07
CA VAL A 568 -10.71 27.67 -13.08
C VAL A 568 -9.37 27.35 -12.41
N ILE A 569 -8.48 28.34 -12.34
CA ILE A 569 -7.23 28.25 -11.58
C ILE A 569 -7.28 29.36 -10.55
N SER A 570 -7.47 29.03 -9.27
CA SER A 570 -7.81 30.07 -8.29
C SER A 570 -7.35 29.78 -6.87
N ALA A 571 -7.03 30.85 -6.15
CA ALA A 571 -7.11 30.86 -4.70
C ALA A 571 -8.57 30.71 -4.25
N THR A 572 -8.79 29.96 -3.16
CA THR A 572 -10.12 29.67 -2.63
C THR A 572 -10.16 29.73 -1.10
N SER A 573 -11.35 29.88 -0.52
CA SER A 573 -11.66 29.27 0.78
C SER A 573 -12.22 27.87 0.55
N THR A 574 -12.11 27.02 1.56
CA THR A 574 -12.75 25.71 1.57
C THR A 574 -13.50 25.49 2.86
N VAL A 575 -14.57 24.71 2.78
CA VAL A 575 -15.30 24.19 3.93
C VAL A 575 -15.71 22.74 3.67
N HIS A 576 -15.67 21.91 4.71
CA HIS A 576 -16.26 20.58 4.72
C HIS A 576 -17.78 20.63 4.81
N ASN A 577 -18.44 19.53 4.47
CA ASN A 577 -19.89 19.38 4.67
C ASN A 577 -20.27 19.29 6.16
N VAL A 578 -19.32 18.94 7.02
CA VAL A 578 -19.49 18.82 8.48
C VAL A 578 -18.50 19.73 9.21
N SER A 579 -18.92 20.31 10.34
CA SER A 579 -18.05 21.18 11.15
C SER A 579 -17.01 20.40 11.97
N THR A 580 -17.19 19.09 12.12
CA THR A 580 -16.32 18.22 12.91
C THR A 580 -16.27 16.85 12.25
N ILE A 581 -15.05 16.32 12.07
CA ILE A 581 -14.82 14.98 11.54
C ILE A 581 -14.32 14.09 12.67
N THR A 582 -15.10 13.05 12.95
CA THR A 582 -14.77 11.95 13.86
C THR A 582 -14.47 10.68 13.07
N SER A 583 -14.07 9.61 13.76
CA SER A 583 -13.91 8.29 13.12
C SER A 583 -15.18 7.74 12.49
N ALA A 584 -16.38 8.22 12.87
CA ALA A 584 -17.63 7.84 12.21
C ALA A 584 -17.83 8.54 10.85
N GLN A 585 -17.12 9.64 10.60
CA GLN A 585 -17.24 10.50 9.42
C GLN A 585 -15.95 10.53 8.60
N TYR A 586 -15.08 9.53 8.74
CA TYR A 586 -13.74 9.53 8.14
C TYR A 586 -13.73 9.79 6.62
N ARG A 587 -14.82 9.48 5.92
CA ARG A 587 -14.99 9.76 4.48
C ARG A 587 -15.04 11.25 4.14
N GLU A 588 -15.36 12.14 5.08
CA GLU A 588 -15.35 13.60 4.88
C GLU A 588 -13.92 14.18 4.78
N ILE A 589 -12.89 13.39 5.13
CA ILE A 589 -11.49 13.80 4.99
C ILE A 589 -11.20 14.05 3.51
N SER A 590 -10.67 15.23 3.20
CA SER A 590 -10.42 15.77 1.86
C SER A 590 -11.64 16.21 1.05
N GLU A 591 -12.87 15.97 1.53
CA GLU A 591 -14.08 16.42 0.85
C GLU A 591 -14.37 17.88 1.16
N VAL A 592 -14.13 18.77 0.18
CA VAL A 592 -14.29 20.21 0.36
C VAL A 592 -15.10 20.87 -0.74
N THR A 593 -15.88 21.87 -0.35
CA THR A 593 -16.43 22.84 -1.29
C THR A 593 -15.50 24.04 -1.40
N ASN A 594 -15.08 24.38 -2.62
CA ASN A 594 -14.25 25.54 -2.91
C ASN A 594 -15.10 26.78 -3.20
N THR A 595 -14.71 27.93 -2.65
CA THR A 595 -15.22 29.25 -3.04
C THR A 595 -14.07 30.11 -3.51
N ALA A 596 -14.05 30.45 -4.81
CA ALA A 596 -13.04 31.32 -5.39
C ALA A 596 -13.07 32.70 -4.72
N GLN A 597 -11.91 33.15 -4.24
CA GLN A 597 -11.78 34.44 -3.56
C GLN A 597 -10.35 34.98 -3.66
N ALA A 598 -10.17 36.25 -3.31
CA ALA A 598 -8.88 36.91 -3.35
C ALA A 598 -7.81 36.17 -2.52
N VAL A 599 -6.58 36.19 -3.03
CA VAL A 599 -5.41 35.57 -2.38
C VAL A 599 -5.18 36.18 -1.00
N VAL A 600 -5.07 35.32 0.02
CA VAL A 600 -4.62 35.71 1.37
C VAL A 600 -3.20 35.18 1.58
N ASN A 601 -3.02 33.93 2.01
CA ASN A 601 -1.70 33.29 2.18
C ASN A 601 -1.47 32.12 1.18
N ASN A 602 -2.48 31.82 0.39
CA ASN A 602 -2.58 30.75 -0.60
C ASN A 602 -2.30 31.29 -2.01
N GLY A 603 -1.05 31.72 -2.28
CA GLY A 603 -0.69 32.26 -3.59
C GLY A 603 -0.92 31.26 -4.72
N VAL A 604 -1.33 31.75 -5.87
CA VAL A 604 -1.47 30.95 -7.09
C VAL A 604 -0.67 31.63 -8.18
N ILE A 605 0.38 30.94 -8.61
CA ILE A 605 1.41 31.45 -9.51
C ILE A 605 1.37 30.60 -10.77
N VAL A 606 1.01 31.22 -11.89
CA VAL A 606 0.80 30.51 -13.17
C VAL A 606 1.80 30.98 -14.21
N THR A 607 2.43 30.02 -14.88
CA THR A 607 3.28 30.25 -16.05
C THR A 607 2.74 29.47 -17.24
N LEU A 608 2.47 30.17 -18.34
CA LEU A 608 2.11 29.60 -19.64
C LEU A 608 3.27 29.84 -20.61
N ARG A 609 3.80 28.79 -21.23
CA ARG A 609 4.92 28.91 -22.19
C ARG A 609 4.82 27.93 -23.35
N ASN A 610 5.63 28.17 -24.39
CA ASN A 610 5.79 27.30 -25.55
C ASN A 610 4.45 26.95 -26.22
N GLY A 611 3.59 27.96 -26.43
CA GLY A 611 2.29 27.76 -27.07
C GLY A 611 1.14 27.36 -26.13
N ALA A 612 1.38 27.27 -24.82
CA ALA A 612 0.35 26.90 -23.86
C ALA A 612 -0.89 27.83 -23.93
N ARG A 613 -2.08 27.24 -23.75
CA ARG A 613 -3.36 27.93 -23.85
C ARG A 613 -4.23 27.65 -22.63
N TRP A 614 -4.68 28.71 -21.96
CA TRP A 614 -5.67 28.61 -20.89
C TRP A 614 -7.03 29.18 -21.32
N THR A 615 -8.04 28.32 -21.37
CA THR A 615 -9.45 28.68 -21.50
C THR A 615 -10.05 28.85 -20.10
N VAL A 616 -10.23 30.10 -19.67
CA VAL A 616 -10.75 30.44 -18.34
C VAL A 616 -12.25 30.21 -18.31
N THR A 617 -12.75 29.26 -17.53
CA THR A 617 -14.19 28.92 -17.52
C THR A 617 -15.02 29.66 -16.46
N GLY A 618 -14.36 30.26 -15.45
CA GLY A 618 -14.97 31.00 -14.37
C GLY A 618 -14.01 31.98 -13.70
N THR A 619 -14.51 32.77 -12.74
CA THR A 619 -13.70 33.78 -12.04
C THR A 619 -12.51 33.14 -11.33
N SER A 620 -11.32 33.65 -11.61
CA SER A 620 -10.05 33.11 -11.11
C SER A 620 -9.25 34.18 -10.39
N TYR A 621 -8.75 33.87 -9.20
CA TYR A 621 -7.93 34.77 -8.37
C TYR A 621 -6.50 34.25 -8.28
N LEU A 622 -5.54 35.06 -8.73
CA LEU A 622 -4.12 34.72 -8.79
C LEU A 622 -3.27 35.75 -8.05
N SER A 623 -2.02 35.39 -7.75
CA SER A 623 -1.01 36.30 -7.23
C SER A 623 0.07 36.65 -8.25
N ALA A 624 0.29 35.77 -9.23
CA ALA A 624 1.16 36.04 -10.38
C ALA A 624 0.72 35.24 -11.61
N LEU A 625 0.84 35.85 -12.78
CA LEU A 625 0.55 35.24 -14.08
C LEU A 625 1.63 35.67 -15.08
N SER A 626 2.33 34.72 -15.68
CA SER A 626 3.25 34.96 -16.80
C SER A 626 2.75 34.27 -18.05
N ILE A 627 2.63 35.04 -19.14
CA ILE A 627 2.17 34.56 -20.44
C ILE A 627 3.33 34.67 -21.42
N GLY A 628 3.81 33.54 -21.93
CA GLY A 628 4.80 33.50 -23.01
C GLY A 628 4.35 34.26 -24.26
N SER A 629 5.28 34.65 -25.12
CA SER A 629 4.99 35.42 -26.34
C SER A 629 4.11 34.66 -27.34
N ASP A 630 4.11 33.33 -27.25
CA ASP A 630 3.33 32.40 -28.06
C ASP A 630 2.17 31.75 -27.28
N ALA A 631 2.01 32.07 -25.99
CA ALA A 631 0.97 31.54 -25.13
C ALA A 631 -0.28 32.44 -25.10
N SER A 632 -1.41 31.90 -24.65
CA SER A 632 -2.67 32.66 -24.63
C SER A 632 -3.58 32.35 -23.44
N VAL A 633 -4.33 33.37 -23.01
CA VAL A 633 -5.43 33.27 -22.04
C VAL A 633 -6.69 33.74 -22.75
N VAL A 634 -7.72 32.89 -22.78
CA VAL A 634 -8.94 33.11 -23.56
C VAL A 634 -10.18 32.71 -22.76
N ALA A 635 -11.35 33.14 -23.24
CA ALA A 635 -12.63 32.68 -22.72
C ALA A 635 -13.21 31.55 -23.59
N PRO A 636 -14.19 30.80 -23.09
CA PRO A 636 -14.97 29.87 -23.89
C PRO A 636 -15.66 30.58 -25.05
N SER A 637 -16.01 29.82 -26.09
CA SER A 637 -16.70 30.36 -27.27
C SER A 637 -17.93 31.19 -26.88
N GLY A 638 -18.04 32.39 -27.45
CA GLY A 638 -19.15 33.32 -27.18
C GLY A 638 -19.02 34.15 -25.91
N LYS A 639 -17.93 34.01 -25.14
CA LYS A 639 -17.65 34.80 -23.94
C LYS A 639 -16.37 35.62 -24.09
N THR A 640 -16.16 36.52 -23.14
CA THR A 640 -14.92 37.33 -23.03
C THR A 640 -14.27 37.12 -21.68
N VAL A 641 -12.92 37.19 -21.64
CA VAL A 641 -12.14 37.18 -20.40
C VAL A 641 -11.53 38.56 -20.21
N SER A 642 -11.68 39.09 -19.00
CA SER A 642 -11.10 40.38 -18.60
C SER A 642 -10.11 40.18 -17.46
N LEU A 643 -9.08 41.01 -17.42
CA LEU A 643 -8.03 40.99 -16.39
C LEU A 643 -8.09 42.29 -15.57
N THR A 644 -8.01 42.15 -14.26
CA THR A 644 -7.67 43.27 -13.37
C THR A 644 -6.46 42.92 -12.51
N VAL A 645 -5.64 43.92 -12.21
CA VAL A 645 -4.52 43.84 -11.26
C VAL A 645 -4.70 44.93 -10.23
N GLY A 646 -4.87 44.55 -8.96
CA GLY A 646 -5.20 45.51 -7.88
C GLY A 646 -6.51 46.26 -8.14
N GLY A 647 -7.48 45.62 -8.81
CA GLY A 647 -8.75 46.24 -9.20
C GLY A 647 -8.69 47.16 -10.43
N THR A 648 -7.50 47.40 -11.00
CA THR A 648 -7.35 48.19 -12.22
C THR A 648 -7.37 47.28 -13.45
N ALA A 649 -8.21 47.60 -14.43
CA ALA A 649 -8.28 46.85 -15.69
C ALA A 649 -6.93 46.88 -16.44
N GLN A 650 -6.52 45.73 -16.96
CA GLN A 650 -5.31 45.55 -17.75
C GLN A 650 -5.63 44.75 -19.01
N SER A 651 -4.83 44.94 -20.07
CA SER A 651 -4.94 44.14 -21.29
C SER A 651 -4.20 42.82 -21.13
N LEU A 652 -4.86 41.70 -21.43
CA LEU A 652 -4.22 40.39 -21.54
C LEU A 652 -3.36 40.35 -22.82
N THR A 653 -2.05 40.39 -22.67
CA THR A 653 -1.11 40.51 -23.80
C THR A 653 -0.08 39.37 -23.72
N PRO A 654 0.08 38.55 -24.78
CA PRO A 654 1.17 37.59 -24.87
C PRO A 654 2.53 38.24 -24.63
N GLY A 655 3.45 37.52 -23.98
CA GLY A 655 4.78 38.02 -23.62
C GLY A 655 4.81 38.93 -22.37
N SER A 656 3.70 39.02 -21.62
CA SER A 656 3.60 39.87 -20.43
C SER A 656 3.56 39.06 -19.13
N SER A 657 4.01 39.69 -18.04
CA SER A 657 3.88 39.18 -16.68
C SER A 657 3.09 40.16 -15.81
N TYR A 658 2.22 39.62 -14.98
CA TYR A 658 1.38 40.35 -14.04
C TYR A 658 1.66 39.84 -12.62
N THR A 659 1.66 40.75 -11.65
CA THR A 659 1.94 40.42 -10.25
C THR A 659 1.09 41.31 -9.34
N GLY A 660 0.55 40.73 -8.26
CA GLY A 660 -0.32 41.41 -7.31
C GLY A 660 -1.67 40.71 -7.18
N ALA A 661 -2.71 41.44 -6.79
CA ALA A 661 -4.06 40.88 -6.72
C ALA A 661 -4.65 40.78 -8.14
N ILE A 662 -4.55 39.61 -8.76
CA ILE A 662 -5.02 39.35 -10.12
C ILE A 662 -6.42 38.74 -10.07
N THR A 663 -7.35 39.28 -10.84
CA THR A 663 -8.67 38.67 -11.08
C THR A 663 -8.91 38.54 -12.57
N LEU A 664 -9.20 37.32 -13.01
CA LEU A 664 -9.74 37.02 -14.34
C LEU A 664 -11.23 36.78 -14.21
N THR A 665 -12.03 37.46 -15.04
CA THR A 665 -13.50 37.33 -15.03
C THR A 665 -14.00 37.00 -16.42
N VAL A 666 -14.90 36.02 -16.50
CA VAL A 666 -15.53 35.56 -17.73
C VAL A 666 -16.96 36.09 -17.80
N ALA A 667 -17.31 36.77 -18.90
CA ALA A 667 -18.63 37.36 -19.14
C ALA A 667 -19.22 36.95 -20.48
#